data_AF-A0AAN9V1G2-F1
#
_entry.id   AF-A0AAN9V1G2-F1
#
_cell.length_a   1.000
_cell.length_b   1.000
_cell.length_c   1.000
_cell.angle_alpha   90.00
_cell.angle_beta   90.00
_cell.angle_gamma   90.00
#
_symmetry.space_group_name_H-M   'P 1'
#
loop_
_entity.id
_entity.type
_entity.pdbx_description
1 polymer ?
#
loop_
_entity_poly.entity_id
_entity_poly.type
_entity_poly.pdbx_seq_one_letter_code
_entity_poly.pdbx_strand_id
1 'polypeptide(L)'
;MFSLRSIFFIGLMSLLSAALCAEQKEAPGCGEVNVFYTLVIEQGYPPEEADAAIRNSTIEMINAGYNVRVVLAGPEQNIEATRSLMADVKWDVTGVGYGMRGSNISEIITRFEDNLQLFREETDLSAPMVFNYNPWSFLWSVQRRVPLSSDCAGSPGKDLKVQRGVKYQQQDPSLGGIIMEDDVVKLAQATLQKVDALLGEIAALNEAYRDRRETATKLERRDMPVDLPGLNDLIASSRGLRNPLEKVVRARSTIGSPGLSCVEDEQQRDERDRKDMIILSSVGSHPGEQRWDAIKRCHGLVALRRQFPLGSSSKRLSPAVDAVVQNGAEWLKVSILNERKLIRQMAEEGWHPDDSEDESPAGSDDDDADEGNATSIVGITAQLVRAARLNRCRSAPPRVRIYLPNIVEGSSAEVDKLLGKVRRAGVAKGHQRPVEVIVDCADSAFARTPVPPLETAFANLFRNTQLDRLTPTLNLELTLLISLVSDITHGRIEVKPWYGTQVISHIKDEEHAPGTRLRDLYAAVGSRHLVCTKDVMTEFSNVIEDLGTPATKERAAILLGSTGEGGTVSSESSDELRSKFRELSVYPVPDGLQLPIRAVSAGDFDASRESVDAMIEAGKLPEVARHVFDKLDRQYHRSCYLYGWANGITTVSANSLTVQQIYAVINEYDDDGGGVGGAPAPDMFCAPLAIGLNTVRPCPEDRWNGLKDAKHGRRDAREKEAKAMKKSGAWGPALGVRSK
;
A
#
# COMPACT_ATOMS: atom_id res chain seq x y z
N MET A 1 -6.33 60.38 -43.68
CA MET A 1 -6.47 59.92 -45.08
C MET A 1 -7.08 58.53 -45.01
N PHE A 2 -8.41 58.41 -45.04
CA PHE A 2 -9.26 58.03 -46.21
C PHE A 2 -8.78 56.73 -46.88
N SER A 3 -9.56 55.66 -47.09
CA SER A 3 -10.98 55.54 -47.48
C SER A 3 -11.45 54.10 -47.17
N LEU A 4 -12.57 53.79 -46.49
CA LEU A 4 -13.99 53.84 -46.90
C LEU A 4 -14.29 53.28 -48.29
N ARG A 5 -14.94 52.11 -48.34
CA ARG A 5 -16.08 51.81 -49.23
C ARG A 5 -16.95 50.71 -48.62
N SER A 6 -18.12 51.15 -48.15
CA SER A 6 -19.30 50.36 -47.81
C SER A 6 -19.88 49.64 -49.04
N ILE A 7 -20.68 48.60 -48.82
CA ILE A 7 -22.11 48.56 -49.21
C ILE A 7 -22.82 47.54 -48.29
N PHE A 8 -23.74 48.07 -47.50
CA PHE A 8 -24.82 47.37 -46.82
C PHE A 8 -25.82 46.89 -47.88
N PHE A 9 -26.30 45.65 -47.75
CA PHE A 9 -27.63 45.28 -48.24
C PHE A 9 -28.41 44.61 -47.12
N ILE A 10 -29.42 45.33 -46.67
CA ILE A 10 -30.45 44.91 -45.72
C ILE A 10 -31.40 44.00 -46.47
N GLY A 11 -31.57 42.77 -45.97
CA GLY A 11 -32.55 41.80 -46.44
C GLY A 11 -33.20 41.12 -45.24
N LEU A 12 -34.08 41.87 -44.57
CA LEU A 12 -35.01 41.35 -43.57
C LEU A 12 -36.00 40.43 -44.30
N MET A 13 -35.76 39.11 -44.29
CA MET A 13 -36.73 38.10 -44.70
C MET A 13 -37.11 37.26 -43.50
N SER A 14 -38.36 37.45 -43.10
CA SER A 14 -39.12 36.68 -42.15
C SER A 14 -39.01 35.18 -42.43
N LEU A 15 -38.28 34.45 -41.59
CA LEU A 15 -38.54 33.03 -41.40
C LEU A 15 -39.77 32.91 -40.50
N LEU A 16 -40.94 32.90 -41.13
CA LEU A 16 -42.11 32.26 -40.55
C LEU A 16 -41.68 30.84 -40.17
N SER A 17 -41.68 30.55 -38.87
CA SER A 17 -41.72 29.18 -38.40
C SER A 17 -43.02 28.58 -38.92
N ALA A 18 -42.92 27.74 -39.95
CA ALA A 18 -43.92 26.72 -40.21
C ALA A 18 -43.82 25.71 -39.06
N ALA A 19 -44.46 26.05 -37.94
CA ALA A 19 -44.90 25.05 -36.99
C ALA A 19 -45.80 24.10 -37.79
N LEU A 20 -45.26 22.93 -38.11
CA LEU A 20 -46.09 21.76 -38.37
C LEU A 20 -46.96 21.62 -37.12
N CYS A 21 -48.22 22.04 -37.23
CA CYS A 21 -49.27 21.70 -36.28
C CYS A 21 -49.40 20.17 -36.29
N ALA A 22 -48.55 19.48 -35.52
CA ALA A 22 -48.97 18.24 -34.90
C ALA A 22 -50.12 18.64 -33.99
N GLU A 23 -51.33 18.13 -34.27
CA GLU A 23 -52.47 18.27 -33.37
C GLU A 23 -51.98 18.01 -31.94
N GLN A 24 -52.02 19.03 -31.09
CA GLN A 24 -51.85 18.86 -29.66
C GLN A 24 -53.04 18.04 -29.20
N LYS A 25 -52.88 16.70 -29.18
CA LYS A 25 -53.82 15.82 -28.51
C LYS A 25 -53.94 16.33 -27.07
N GLU A 26 -55.15 16.73 -26.67
CA GLU A 26 -55.43 17.08 -25.29
C GLU A 26 -54.94 15.96 -24.38
N ALA A 27 -54.30 16.33 -23.27
CA ALA A 27 -53.79 15.36 -22.32
C ALA A 27 -54.94 14.49 -21.80
N PRO A 28 -54.83 13.15 -21.84
CA PRO A 28 -55.92 12.26 -21.45
C PRO A 28 -56.35 12.49 -20.00
N GLY A 29 -57.64 12.25 -19.75
CA GLY A 29 -58.24 12.33 -18.42
C GLY A 29 -57.85 11.16 -17.52
N CYS A 30 -58.16 11.28 -16.23
CA CYS A 30 -57.96 10.22 -15.26
C CYS A 30 -58.75 8.96 -15.64
N GLY A 31 -58.08 7.80 -15.66
CA GLY A 31 -58.68 6.52 -16.00
C GLY A 31 -58.87 6.27 -17.50
N GLU A 32 -58.36 7.15 -18.37
CA GLU A 32 -58.45 6.99 -19.83
C GLU A 32 -57.24 6.28 -20.46
N VAL A 33 -56.12 6.17 -19.73
CA VAL A 33 -54.86 5.60 -20.25
C VAL A 33 -54.65 4.18 -19.73
N ASN A 34 -54.56 3.22 -20.65
CA ASN A 34 -54.26 1.82 -20.35
C ASN A 34 -52.77 1.51 -20.53
N VAL A 35 -52.15 0.97 -19.50
CA VAL A 35 -50.71 0.69 -19.42
C VAL A 35 -50.49 -0.82 -19.27
N PHE A 36 -49.70 -1.41 -20.16
CA PHE A 36 -49.27 -2.81 -20.07
C PHE A 36 -47.79 -2.92 -19.74
N TYR A 37 -47.43 -3.62 -18.67
CA TYR A 37 -46.04 -3.86 -18.27
C TYR A 37 -45.71 -5.34 -18.19
N THR A 38 -44.54 -5.71 -18.70
CA THR A 38 -43.96 -7.05 -18.51
C THR A 38 -42.72 -6.97 -17.63
N LEU A 39 -42.61 -7.92 -16.69
CA LEU A 39 -41.54 -8.02 -15.69
C LEU A 39 -41.14 -9.48 -15.42
N VAL A 40 -39.97 -9.67 -14.83
CA VAL A 40 -39.47 -10.97 -14.34
C VAL A 40 -39.13 -10.83 -12.86
N ILE A 41 -39.47 -11.84 -12.06
CA ILE A 41 -39.32 -11.82 -10.58
C ILE A 41 -37.85 -12.04 -10.17
N GLU A 42 -37.02 -12.62 -11.04
CA GLU A 42 -35.70 -13.08 -10.65
C GLU A 42 -34.58 -12.34 -11.37
N GLN A 43 -33.95 -11.40 -10.66
CA GLN A 43 -32.52 -11.10 -10.77
C GLN A 43 -32.05 -10.09 -9.70
N GLY A 44 -31.17 -10.55 -8.81
CA GLY A 44 -30.41 -9.70 -7.88
C GLY A 44 -31.17 -9.14 -6.66
N TYR A 45 -32.48 -9.42 -6.54
CA TYR A 45 -33.31 -9.09 -5.39
C TYR A 45 -34.06 -10.35 -4.91
N PRO A 46 -34.30 -10.51 -3.60
CA PRO A 46 -35.19 -11.55 -3.09
C PRO A 46 -36.54 -11.53 -3.83
N PRO A 47 -37.07 -12.69 -4.28
CA PRO A 47 -38.33 -12.76 -5.03
C PRO A 47 -39.51 -12.05 -4.35
N GLU A 48 -39.55 -12.06 -3.02
CA GLU A 48 -40.58 -11.39 -2.21
C GLU A 48 -40.46 -9.86 -2.27
N GLU A 49 -39.24 -9.32 -2.26
CA GLU A 49 -38.99 -7.87 -2.41
C GLU A 49 -39.33 -7.38 -3.81
N ALA A 50 -39.00 -8.17 -4.83
CA ALA A 50 -39.35 -7.87 -6.21
C ALA A 50 -40.88 -7.87 -6.39
N ASP A 51 -41.60 -8.87 -5.87
CA ASP A 51 -43.08 -8.91 -5.92
C ASP A 51 -43.70 -7.72 -5.17
N ALA A 52 -43.19 -7.36 -3.99
CA ALA A 52 -43.66 -6.22 -3.20
C ALA A 52 -43.42 -4.88 -3.90
N ALA A 53 -42.23 -4.65 -4.47
CA ALA A 53 -41.92 -3.43 -5.22
C ALA A 53 -42.82 -3.27 -6.46
N ILE A 54 -43.07 -4.37 -7.17
CA ILE A 54 -43.95 -4.38 -8.34
C ILE A 54 -45.39 -4.03 -7.94
N ARG A 55 -45.90 -4.59 -6.84
CA ARG A 55 -47.23 -4.25 -6.31
C ARG A 55 -47.31 -2.79 -5.91
N ASN A 56 -46.32 -2.28 -5.16
CA ASN A 56 -46.32 -0.90 -4.71
C ASN A 56 -46.29 0.08 -5.89
N SER A 57 -45.43 -0.13 -6.88
CA SER A 57 -45.40 0.72 -8.07
C SER A 57 -46.64 0.59 -8.97
N THR A 58 -47.31 -0.56 -8.96
CA THR A 58 -48.62 -0.73 -9.63
C THR A 58 -49.67 0.12 -8.93
N ILE A 59 -49.70 0.12 -7.59
CA ILE A 59 -50.59 0.96 -6.78
C ILE A 59 -50.29 2.44 -7.01
N GLU A 60 -49.02 2.85 -7.09
CA GLU A 60 -48.63 4.24 -7.40
C GLU A 60 -49.16 4.71 -8.75
N MET A 61 -49.07 3.87 -9.79
CA MET A 61 -49.63 4.20 -11.11
C MET A 61 -51.15 4.26 -11.12
N ILE A 62 -51.82 3.36 -10.40
CA ILE A 62 -53.28 3.39 -10.24
C ILE A 62 -53.72 4.67 -9.50
N ASN A 63 -53.07 5.01 -8.40
CA ASN A 63 -53.34 6.22 -7.63
C ASN A 63 -53.08 7.49 -8.45
N ALA A 64 -52.12 7.43 -9.37
CA ALA A 64 -51.85 8.51 -10.31
C ALA A 64 -52.85 8.61 -11.48
N GLY A 65 -53.87 7.74 -11.55
CA GLY A 65 -54.95 7.82 -12.53
C GLY A 65 -54.80 6.92 -13.76
N TYR A 66 -53.82 5.99 -13.81
CA TYR A 66 -53.63 5.08 -14.95
C TYR A 66 -54.34 3.74 -14.73
N ASN A 67 -54.90 3.16 -15.79
CA ASN A 67 -55.35 1.77 -15.77
C ASN A 67 -54.15 0.88 -16.06
N VAL A 68 -53.82 -0.06 -15.17
CA VAL A 68 -52.56 -0.82 -15.27
C VAL A 68 -52.81 -2.32 -15.31
N ARG A 69 -52.11 -3.01 -16.22
CA ARG A 69 -51.94 -4.47 -16.21
C ARG A 69 -50.45 -4.79 -16.14
N VAL A 70 -50.03 -5.48 -15.09
CA VAL A 70 -48.66 -5.99 -14.95
C VAL A 70 -48.66 -7.50 -15.10
N VAL A 71 -47.77 -8.00 -15.95
CA VAL A 71 -47.57 -9.43 -16.23
C VAL A 71 -46.18 -9.84 -15.80
N LEU A 72 -46.12 -10.85 -14.93
CA LEU A 72 -44.88 -11.48 -14.50
C LEU A 72 -44.64 -12.71 -15.38
N ALA A 73 -43.77 -12.58 -16.38
CA ALA A 73 -43.51 -13.63 -17.36
C ALA A 73 -42.02 -13.75 -17.66
N GLY A 74 -41.41 -14.83 -17.17
CA GLY A 74 -40.05 -15.21 -17.50
C GLY A 74 -39.95 -15.97 -18.83
N PRO A 75 -38.72 -16.33 -19.24
CA PRO A 75 -38.46 -17.05 -20.48
C PRO A 75 -39.08 -18.46 -20.51
N GLU A 76 -39.39 -19.03 -19.35
CA GLU A 76 -40.10 -20.30 -19.22
C GLU A 76 -41.55 -20.25 -19.73
N GLN A 77 -42.13 -19.06 -19.89
CA GLN A 77 -43.50 -18.87 -20.35
C GLN A 77 -43.56 -18.59 -21.84
N ASN A 78 -44.40 -19.33 -22.56
CA ASN A 78 -44.67 -19.08 -23.97
C ASN A 78 -45.18 -17.65 -24.18
N ILE A 79 -44.62 -16.92 -25.16
CA ILE A 79 -45.00 -15.54 -25.49
C ILE A 79 -46.49 -15.39 -25.85
N GLU A 80 -47.11 -16.45 -26.37
CA GLU A 80 -48.53 -16.46 -26.71
C GLU A 80 -49.44 -16.32 -25.47
N ALA A 81 -48.96 -16.72 -24.29
CA ALA A 81 -49.66 -16.46 -23.04
C ALA A 81 -49.68 -14.96 -22.72
N THR A 82 -48.60 -14.23 -23.01
CA THR A 82 -48.55 -12.77 -22.87
C THR A 82 -49.40 -12.07 -23.93
N ARG A 83 -49.42 -12.59 -25.18
CA ARG A 83 -50.32 -12.10 -26.24
C ARG A 83 -51.79 -12.18 -25.83
N SER A 84 -52.21 -13.32 -25.31
CA SER A 84 -53.58 -13.51 -24.79
C SER A 84 -53.94 -12.54 -23.66
N LEU A 85 -52.95 -12.12 -22.85
CA LEU A 85 -53.14 -11.12 -21.80
C LEU A 85 -53.18 -9.67 -22.31
N MET A 86 -52.77 -9.42 -23.55
CA MET A 86 -52.91 -8.11 -24.19
C MET A 86 -54.24 -7.97 -24.95
N ALA A 87 -54.94 -9.08 -25.21
CA ALA A 87 -56.22 -9.08 -25.90
C ALA A 87 -57.29 -8.25 -25.17
N ASP A 88 -58.29 -7.81 -25.93
CA ASP A 88 -59.51 -7.10 -25.47
C ASP A 88 -59.30 -5.73 -24.82
N VAL A 89 -58.07 -5.21 -24.80
CA VAL A 89 -57.76 -3.87 -24.28
C VAL A 89 -56.90 -3.12 -25.28
N LYS A 90 -57.30 -1.90 -25.63
CA LYS A 90 -56.45 -0.98 -26.37
C LYS A 90 -55.42 -0.39 -25.42
N TRP A 91 -54.14 -0.70 -25.64
CA TRP A 91 -53.04 -0.21 -24.83
C TRP A 91 -52.52 1.13 -25.34
N ASP A 92 -52.44 2.11 -24.46
CA ASP A 92 -51.91 3.44 -24.77
C ASP A 92 -50.42 3.54 -24.44
N VAL A 93 -49.91 2.67 -23.56
CA VAL A 93 -48.49 2.58 -23.20
C VAL A 93 -48.10 1.12 -22.96
N THR A 94 -46.97 0.70 -23.52
CA THR A 94 -46.36 -0.61 -23.23
C THR A 94 -45.01 -0.42 -22.55
N GLY A 95 -44.65 -1.31 -21.63
CA GLY A 95 -43.44 -1.14 -20.85
C GLY A 95 -42.72 -2.44 -20.52
N VAL A 96 -41.39 -2.37 -20.50
CA VAL A 96 -40.51 -3.47 -20.09
C VAL A 96 -39.70 -3.04 -18.88
N GLY A 97 -39.76 -3.83 -17.82
CA GLY A 97 -38.99 -3.61 -16.61
C GLY A 97 -37.48 -3.66 -16.76
N TYR A 98 -36.78 -2.96 -15.87
CA TYR A 98 -35.34 -3.05 -15.69
C TYR A 98 -34.86 -4.50 -15.48
N GLY A 99 -35.62 -5.33 -14.75
CA GLY A 99 -35.26 -6.73 -14.49
C GLY A 99 -35.07 -7.58 -15.75
N MET A 100 -35.73 -7.26 -16.86
CA MET A 100 -35.48 -7.92 -18.15
C MET A 100 -34.37 -7.25 -18.95
N ARG A 101 -34.27 -5.92 -18.91
CA ARG A 101 -33.30 -5.16 -19.71
C ARG A 101 -31.88 -5.15 -19.16
N GLY A 102 -31.75 -5.28 -17.84
CA GLY A 102 -30.46 -5.34 -17.13
C GLY A 102 -29.91 -6.76 -17.00
N SER A 103 -30.58 -7.74 -17.61
CA SER A 103 -30.23 -9.15 -17.51
C SER A 103 -29.04 -9.55 -18.37
N ASN A 104 -28.19 -10.41 -17.82
CA ASN A 104 -27.11 -11.10 -18.53
C ASN A 104 -27.45 -12.57 -18.86
N ILE A 105 -28.69 -13.01 -18.63
CA ILE A 105 -29.19 -14.34 -18.99
C ILE A 105 -29.72 -14.29 -20.43
N SER A 106 -29.16 -15.10 -21.31
CA SER A 106 -29.49 -15.16 -22.75
C SER A 106 -30.98 -15.32 -23.02
N GLU A 107 -31.64 -16.19 -22.27
CA GLU A 107 -33.05 -16.53 -22.41
C GLU A 107 -33.95 -15.33 -22.05
N ILE A 108 -33.55 -14.53 -21.06
CA ILE A 108 -34.26 -13.30 -20.68
C ILE A 108 -34.03 -12.21 -21.73
N ILE A 109 -32.85 -12.16 -22.37
CA ILE A 109 -32.58 -11.24 -23.47
C ILE A 109 -33.47 -11.59 -24.67
N THR A 110 -33.56 -12.88 -25.04
CA THR A 110 -34.51 -13.34 -26.07
C THR A 110 -35.95 -13.01 -25.68
N ARG A 111 -36.33 -13.21 -24.42
CA ARG A 111 -37.65 -12.83 -23.92
C ARG A 111 -37.92 -11.33 -24.01
N PHE A 112 -36.91 -10.50 -23.78
CA PHE A 112 -37.01 -9.06 -23.97
C PHE A 112 -37.29 -8.72 -25.43
N GLU A 113 -36.54 -9.31 -26.36
CA GLU A 113 -36.76 -9.15 -27.81
C GLU A 113 -38.17 -9.59 -28.23
N ASP A 114 -38.63 -10.74 -27.75
CA ASP A 114 -39.99 -11.26 -28.00
C ASP A 114 -41.07 -10.27 -27.51
N ASN A 115 -40.90 -9.69 -26.32
CA ASN A 115 -41.83 -8.70 -25.78
C ASN A 115 -41.82 -7.41 -26.63
N LEU A 116 -40.65 -6.96 -27.10
CA LEU A 116 -40.56 -5.80 -27.99
C LEU A 116 -41.32 -6.03 -29.29
N GLN A 117 -41.19 -7.21 -29.88
CA GLN A 117 -41.89 -7.57 -31.11
C GLN A 117 -43.40 -7.68 -30.86
N LEU A 118 -43.81 -8.40 -29.81
CA LEU A 118 -45.21 -8.54 -29.42
C LEU A 118 -45.89 -7.18 -29.22
N PHE A 119 -45.25 -6.25 -28.51
CA PHE A 119 -45.82 -4.93 -28.26
C PHE A 119 -46.00 -4.11 -29.54
N ARG A 120 -45.11 -4.27 -30.52
CA ARG A 120 -45.25 -3.61 -31.82
C ARG A 120 -46.42 -4.17 -32.62
N GLU A 121 -46.60 -5.49 -32.58
CA GLU A 121 -47.69 -6.19 -33.27
C GLU A 121 -49.06 -5.87 -32.65
N GLU A 122 -49.20 -5.93 -31.32
CA GLU A 122 -50.50 -5.79 -30.64
C GLU A 122 -50.98 -4.33 -30.49
N THR A 123 -50.10 -3.34 -30.71
CA THR A 123 -50.48 -1.93 -30.60
C THR A 123 -50.46 -1.18 -31.92
N ASP A 124 -50.22 -1.88 -33.04
CA ASP A 124 -50.07 -1.29 -34.37
C ASP A 124 -49.07 -0.10 -34.39
N LEU A 125 -48.00 -0.20 -33.60
CA LEU A 125 -46.99 0.86 -33.38
C LEU A 125 -47.54 2.19 -32.81
N SER A 126 -48.80 2.23 -32.39
CA SER A 126 -49.45 3.46 -31.95
C SER A 126 -49.17 3.83 -30.49
N ALA A 127 -48.79 2.86 -29.65
CA ALA A 127 -48.47 3.06 -28.24
C ALA A 127 -46.97 3.30 -28.02
N PRO A 128 -46.54 4.38 -27.33
CA PRO A 128 -45.17 4.55 -26.91
C PRO A 128 -44.71 3.43 -25.97
N MET A 129 -43.48 3.00 -26.18
CA MET A 129 -42.82 2.04 -25.31
C MET A 129 -41.94 2.74 -24.27
N VAL A 130 -42.04 2.29 -23.02
CA VAL A 130 -41.39 2.92 -21.86
C VAL A 130 -40.54 1.95 -21.07
N PHE A 131 -39.55 2.50 -20.39
CA PHE A 131 -38.56 1.76 -19.63
C PHE A 131 -38.30 2.49 -18.30
N ASN A 132 -38.42 1.78 -17.19
CA ASN A 132 -38.02 2.24 -15.87
C ASN A 132 -36.49 2.07 -15.69
N TYR A 133 -35.81 3.00 -15.03
CA TYR A 133 -34.36 2.91 -14.79
C TYR A 133 -34.01 2.15 -13.51
N ASN A 134 -35.00 1.83 -12.68
CA ASN A 134 -34.93 0.95 -11.51
C ASN A 134 -36.35 0.41 -11.16
N PRO A 135 -36.49 -0.57 -10.24
CA PRO A 135 -37.80 -1.15 -9.88
C PRO A 135 -38.86 -0.18 -9.33
N TRP A 136 -38.51 1.06 -8.98
CA TRP A 136 -39.44 2.04 -8.39
C TRP A 136 -39.79 3.20 -9.34
N SER A 137 -39.31 3.19 -10.58
CA SER A 137 -39.47 4.32 -11.53
C SER A 137 -40.52 4.07 -12.62
N PHE A 138 -41.49 3.20 -12.35
CA PHE A 138 -42.57 2.86 -13.29
C PHE A 138 -43.45 4.06 -13.61
N LEU A 139 -43.98 4.74 -12.60
CA LEU A 139 -44.83 5.92 -12.78
C LEU A 139 -44.14 7.02 -13.59
N TRP A 140 -42.88 7.33 -13.25
CA TRP A 140 -42.08 8.31 -13.99
C TRP A 140 -41.97 7.97 -15.48
N SER A 141 -41.73 6.70 -15.80
CA SER A 141 -41.50 6.27 -17.18
C SER A 141 -42.76 6.37 -18.04
N VAL A 142 -43.96 6.24 -17.46
CA VAL A 142 -45.25 6.47 -18.11
C VAL A 142 -45.55 7.98 -18.23
N GLN A 143 -45.46 8.72 -17.13
CA GLN A 143 -45.79 10.16 -17.08
C GLN A 143 -44.96 11.00 -18.06
N ARG A 144 -43.69 10.64 -18.30
CA ARG A 144 -42.87 11.39 -19.27
C ARG A 144 -43.35 11.26 -20.73
N ARG A 145 -44.13 10.22 -21.05
CA ARG A 145 -44.61 9.95 -22.41
C ARG A 145 -46.09 10.29 -22.57
N VAL A 146 -46.90 10.03 -21.55
CA VAL A 146 -48.34 10.26 -21.55
C VAL A 146 -48.74 10.92 -20.22
N PRO A 147 -48.50 12.23 -20.05
CA PRO A 147 -48.95 12.95 -18.86
C PRO A 147 -50.49 13.10 -18.88
N LEU A 148 -51.12 13.03 -17.71
CA LEU A 148 -52.56 13.26 -17.56
C LEU A 148 -52.88 14.75 -17.45
N SER A 149 -54.11 15.14 -17.77
CA SER A 149 -54.59 16.53 -17.70
C SER A 149 -54.80 17.08 -16.28
N SER A 150 -54.82 16.22 -15.25
CA SER A 150 -54.97 16.61 -13.83
C SER A 150 -54.27 15.62 -12.89
N ASP A 151 -54.30 15.89 -11.57
CA ASP A 151 -53.57 15.15 -10.52
C ASP A 151 -54.29 13.90 -10.00
N CYS A 152 -55.50 13.61 -10.48
CA CYS A 152 -56.29 12.39 -10.28
C CYS A 152 -56.46 11.91 -8.83
N ALA A 153 -56.19 12.75 -7.82
CA ALA A 153 -56.19 12.37 -6.41
C ALA A 153 -57.56 11.88 -5.89
N GLY A 154 -58.66 12.24 -6.56
CA GLY A 154 -60.02 11.77 -6.29
C GLY A 154 -60.60 10.77 -7.30
N SER A 155 -59.84 10.42 -8.33
CA SER A 155 -60.27 9.58 -9.46
C SER A 155 -59.15 8.61 -9.87
N PRO A 156 -58.82 7.60 -9.04
CA PRO A 156 -57.78 6.63 -9.36
C PRO A 156 -58.15 5.81 -10.59
N GLY A 157 -57.12 5.30 -11.29
CA GLY A 157 -57.29 4.37 -12.40
C GLY A 157 -57.73 2.98 -11.94
N LYS A 158 -57.73 2.02 -12.85
CA LYS A 158 -58.17 0.64 -12.59
C LYS A 158 -57.01 -0.34 -12.61
N ASP A 159 -56.98 -1.26 -11.64
CA ASP A 159 -56.21 -2.49 -11.77
C ASP A 159 -56.90 -3.41 -12.79
N LEU A 160 -56.29 -3.60 -13.96
CA LEU A 160 -56.76 -4.51 -15.00
C LEU A 160 -56.35 -5.98 -14.73
N LYS A 161 -55.99 -6.27 -13.47
CA LYS A 161 -55.55 -7.50 -12.80
C LYS A 161 -54.12 -7.93 -13.13
N VAL A 162 -53.31 -8.10 -12.09
CA VAL A 162 -52.03 -8.86 -12.13
C VAL A 162 -52.35 -10.34 -12.33
N GLN A 163 -51.98 -10.91 -13.48
CA GLN A 163 -52.06 -12.36 -13.71
C GLN A 163 -50.66 -12.99 -13.62
N ARG A 164 -50.49 -13.95 -12.70
CA ARG A 164 -49.36 -14.88 -12.72
C ARG A 164 -49.69 -15.98 -13.74
N GLY A 165 -48.85 -16.16 -14.76
CA GLY A 165 -48.95 -17.30 -15.66
C GLY A 165 -48.61 -18.60 -14.90
N VAL A 166 -49.65 -19.40 -14.58
CA VAL A 166 -49.62 -20.81 -14.13
C VAL A 166 -48.80 -21.15 -12.85
N LYS A 167 -49.45 -21.87 -11.92
CA LYS A 167 -48.94 -22.26 -10.58
C LYS A 167 -47.67 -23.11 -10.63
N TYR A 168 -46.64 -22.71 -9.88
CA TYR A 168 -45.66 -23.66 -9.34
C TYR A 168 -46.22 -24.27 -8.04
N GLN A 169 -46.11 -25.59 -7.92
CA GLN A 169 -46.54 -26.33 -6.73
C GLN A 169 -45.79 -25.83 -5.49
N GLN A 170 -46.56 -25.37 -4.52
CA GLN A 170 -46.14 -25.06 -3.18
C GLN A 170 -45.64 -26.35 -2.52
N GLN A 171 -44.33 -26.50 -2.36
CA GLN A 171 -43.80 -27.39 -1.34
C GLN A 171 -44.14 -26.78 0.03
N ASP A 172 -44.83 -27.59 0.82
CA ASP A 172 -45.03 -27.59 2.27
C ASP A 172 -44.71 -26.29 3.05
N PRO A 173 -45.72 -25.56 3.58
CA PRO A 173 -45.53 -24.39 4.41
C PRO A 173 -45.26 -24.78 5.88
N SER A 174 -44.20 -25.55 6.14
CA SER A 174 -43.86 -26.01 7.49
C SER A 174 -42.44 -25.65 7.96
N LEU A 175 -41.84 -24.59 7.40
CA LEU A 175 -40.62 -23.96 7.95
C LEU A 175 -40.73 -22.42 7.91
N GLY A 176 -41.92 -21.89 8.19
CA GLY A 176 -42.10 -20.48 8.56
C GLY A 176 -41.86 -20.34 10.06
N GLY A 177 -40.63 -20.01 10.44
CA GLY A 177 -40.23 -19.84 11.83
C GLY A 177 -39.15 -18.78 12.00
N ILE A 178 -39.59 -17.51 12.03
CA ILE A 178 -38.98 -16.39 12.78
C ILE A 178 -37.51 -16.06 12.41
N ILE A 179 -37.29 -15.03 11.57
CA ILE A 179 -36.06 -14.23 11.69
C ILE A 179 -36.21 -13.48 13.02
N MET A 180 -35.61 -14.03 14.08
CA MET A 180 -35.63 -13.39 15.39
C MET A 180 -34.87 -12.08 15.29
N GLU A 181 -35.34 -11.06 16.01
CA GLU A 181 -34.75 -9.73 16.27
C GLU A 181 -33.28 -9.76 16.80
N ASP A 182 -32.66 -10.94 16.78
CA ASP A 182 -31.49 -11.38 17.51
C ASP A 182 -30.29 -11.66 16.56
N ASP A 183 -30.49 -11.97 15.27
CA ASP A 183 -29.38 -12.35 14.38
C ASP A 183 -28.54 -11.16 13.88
N VAL A 184 -29.16 -10.02 13.60
CA VAL A 184 -28.44 -8.81 13.18
C VAL A 184 -27.67 -8.21 14.36
N VAL A 185 -28.25 -8.26 15.57
CA VAL A 185 -27.57 -7.85 16.81
C VAL A 185 -26.41 -8.80 17.13
N LYS A 186 -26.61 -10.13 17.02
CA LYS A 186 -25.53 -11.13 17.17
C LYS A 186 -24.40 -10.88 16.17
N LEU A 187 -24.71 -10.62 14.90
CA LEU A 187 -23.70 -10.34 13.88
C LEU A 187 -22.95 -9.03 14.17
N ALA A 188 -23.66 -7.98 14.60
CA ALA A 188 -23.06 -6.70 15.00
C ALA A 188 -22.15 -6.87 16.23
N GLN A 189 -22.58 -7.63 17.23
CA GLN A 189 -21.78 -7.94 18.43
C GLN A 189 -20.56 -8.79 18.09
N ALA A 190 -20.70 -9.81 17.26
CA ALA A 190 -19.57 -10.62 16.79
C ALA A 190 -18.56 -9.77 16.00
N THR A 191 -19.04 -8.84 15.17
CA THR A 191 -18.18 -7.91 14.42
C THR A 191 -17.50 -6.91 15.35
N LEU A 192 -18.19 -6.39 16.38
CA LEU A 192 -17.60 -5.55 17.42
C LEU A 192 -16.49 -6.28 18.18
N GLN A 193 -16.71 -7.54 18.56
CA GLN A 193 -15.69 -8.35 19.22
C GLN A 193 -14.43 -8.50 18.35
N LYS A 194 -14.58 -8.68 17.03
CA LYS A 194 -13.44 -8.70 16.10
C LYS A 194 -12.71 -7.36 16.03
N VAL A 195 -13.45 -6.24 15.97
CA VAL A 195 -12.86 -4.89 16.01
C VAL A 195 -12.10 -4.65 17.32
N ASP A 196 -12.68 -5.04 18.46
CA ASP A 196 -12.07 -4.88 19.77
C ASP A 196 -10.82 -5.79 19.92
N ALA A 197 -10.86 -7.02 19.41
CA ALA A 197 -9.70 -7.91 19.34
C ALA A 197 -8.56 -7.31 18.50
N LEU A 198 -8.88 -6.78 17.31
CA LEU A 198 -7.92 -6.07 16.46
C LEU A 198 -7.31 -4.86 17.19
N LEU A 199 -8.12 -4.04 17.85
CA LEU A 199 -7.63 -2.90 18.64
C LEU A 199 -6.72 -3.35 19.79
N GLY A 200 -7.02 -4.51 20.41
CA GLY A 200 -6.18 -5.16 21.40
C GLY A 200 -4.81 -5.57 20.84
N GLU A 201 -4.78 -6.22 19.67
CA GLU A 201 -3.53 -6.59 18.99
C GLU A 201 -2.69 -5.35 18.60
N ILE A 202 -3.33 -4.30 18.10
CA ILE A 202 -2.65 -3.04 17.75
C ILE A 202 -2.11 -2.34 19.00
N ALA A 203 -2.82 -2.39 20.13
CA ALA A 203 -2.33 -1.86 21.40
C ALA A 203 -1.11 -2.67 21.89
N ALA A 204 -1.15 -4.00 21.77
CA ALA A 204 -0.01 -4.86 22.11
C ALA A 204 1.22 -4.56 21.23
N LEU A 205 1.03 -4.25 19.94
CA LEU A 205 2.12 -3.79 19.06
C LEU A 205 2.76 -2.50 19.59
N ASN A 206 1.94 -1.57 20.08
CA ASN A 206 2.41 -0.30 20.62
C ASN A 206 3.29 -0.51 21.86
N GLU A 207 2.82 -1.34 22.80
CA GLU A 207 3.59 -1.66 24.01
C GLU A 207 4.90 -2.38 23.63
N ALA A 208 4.85 -3.38 22.74
CA ALA A 208 6.06 -4.05 22.27
C ALA A 208 7.07 -3.09 21.59
N TYR A 209 6.58 -2.08 20.86
CA TYR A 209 7.45 -1.04 20.29
C TYR A 209 8.08 -0.14 21.37
N ARG A 210 7.32 0.24 22.40
CA ARG A 210 7.83 1.02 23.53
C ARG A 210 8.86 0.24 24.33
N ASP A 211 8.58 -1.02 24.68
CA ASP A 211 9.51 -1.89 25.41
C ASP A 211 10.83 -2.05 24.66
N ARG A 212 10.75 -2.25 23.34
CA ARG A 212 11.94 -2.29 22.47
C ARG A 212 12.70 -0.97 22.51
N ARG A 213 12.01 0.16 22.52
CA ARG A 213 12.64 1.49 22.54
C ARG A 213 13.28 1.80 23.91
N GLU A 214 12.70 1.34 25.01
CA GLU A 214 13.25 1.51 26.35
C GLU A 214 14.54 0.71 26.57
N THR A 215 14.56 -0.51 26.03
CA THR A 215 15.74 -1.41 26.06
C THR A 215 16.81 -1.01 25.04
N ALA A 216 16.45 -0.23 24.02
CA ALA A 216 17.39 0.25 23.01
C ALA A 216 18.44 1.22 23.56
N THR A 217 19.65 1.11 23.03
CA THR A 217 20.74 2.03 23.33
C THR A 217 20.40 3.45 22.88
N LYS A 218 21.05 4.47 23.43
CA LYS A 218 20.80 5.88 23.04
C LYS A 218 21.01 6.14 21.55
N LEU A 219 22.00 5.46 20.94
CA LEU A 219 22.27 5.54 19.50
C LEU A 219 21.10 4.98 18.68
N GLU A 220 20.59 3.81 19.04
CA GLU A 220 19.42 3.22 18.36
C GLU A 220 18.16 4.06 18.57
N ARG A 221 17.94 4.59 19.78
CA ARG A 221 16.84 5.50 20.08
C ARG A 221 16.85 6.80 19.26
N ARG A 222 18.01 7.23 18.77
CA ARG A 222 18.11 8.39 17.86
C ARG A 222 17.48 8.09 16.50
N ASP A 223 17.59 6.84 16.06
CA ASP A 223 17.14 6.39 14.75
C ASP A 223 15.73 5.74 14.81
N MET A 224 15.20 5.52 16.03
CA MET A 224 13.83 5.09 16.30
C MET A 224 12.89 6.27 16.64
N PRO A 225 11.78 6.45 15.91
CA PRO A 225 10.73 7.41 16.27
C PRO A 225 10.16 7.20 17.68
N VAL A 226 9.60 8.27 18.28
CA VAL A 226 9.00 8.20 19.63
C VAL A 226 7.87 7.18 19.68
N ASP A 227 6.97 7.31 18.71
CA ASP A 227 5.86 6.41 18.45
C ASP A 227 6.07 5.77 17.08
N LEU A 228 5.56 4.55 16.89
CA LEU A 228 5.57 3.91 15.58
C LEU A 228 4.77 4.76 14.57
N PRO A 229 5.40 5.26 13.50
CA PRO A 229 4.74 6.17 12.57
C PRO A 229 3.45 5.58 11.96
N GLY A 230 2.37 6.34 11.98
CA GLY A 230 1.05 5.98 11.44
C GLY A 230 0.27 4.91 12.23
N LEU A 231 0.78 4.49 13.39
CA LEU A 231 0.05 3.62 14.31
C LEU A 231 -1.25 4.28 14.79
N ASN A 232 -1.21 5.57 15.12
CA ASN A 232 -2.41 6.32 15.52
C ASN A 232 -3.44 6.41 14.39
N ASP A 233 -3.01 6.50 13.14
CA ASP A 233 -3.91 6.50 11.98
C ASP A 233 -4.58 5.14 11.79
N LEU A 234 -3.84 4.05 12.04
CA LEU A 234 -4.40 2.69 12.03
C LEU A 234 -5.41 2.49 13.17
N ILE A 235 -5.10 2.98 14.38
CA ILE A 235 -6.01 2.96 15.53
C ILE A 235 -7.28 3.78 15.21
N ALA A 236 -7.12 5.00 14.70
CA ALA A 236 -8.24 5.87 14.35
C ALA A 236 -9.13 5.24 13.26
N SER A 237 -8.53 4.66 12.22
CA SER A 237 -9.25 3.95 11.17
C SER A 237 -10.00 2.74 11.70
N SER A 238 -9.43 2.00 12.64
CA SER A 238 -10.07 0.81 13.22
C SER A 238 -11.19 1.19 14.20
N ARG A 239 -10.99 2.23 15.02
CA ARG A 239 -12.03 2.83 15.87
C ARG A 239 -13.20 3.39 15.06
N GLY A 240 -12.92 3.93 13.87
CA GLY A 240 -13.96 4.42 12.95
C GLY A 240 -14.97 3.35 12.54
N LEU A 241 -14.58 2.07 12.55
CA LEU A 241 -15.47 0.93 12.26
C LEU A 241 -16.39 0.57 13.45
N ARG A 242 -16.03 0.99 14.66
CA ARG A 242 -16.74 0.67 15.91
C ARG A 242 -18.03 1.48 16.07
N ASN A 243 -17.98 2.78 15.80
CA ASN A 243 -19.11 3.70 16.05
C ASN A 243 -20.40 3.32 15.27
N PRO A 244 -20.34 2.93 13.98
CA PRO A 244 -21.55 2.48 13.28
C PRO A 244 -22.15 1.22 13.90
N LEU A 245 -21.31 0.25 14.28
CA LEU A 245 -21.77 -1.00 14.89
C LEU A 245 -22.42 -0.78 16.26
N GLU A 246 -21.82 0.09 17.09
CA GLU A 246 -22.42 0.45 18.39
C GLU A 246 -23.77 1.15 18.23
N LYS A 247 -23.95 1.95 17.17
CA LYS A 247 -25.24 2.57 16.87
C LYS A 247 -26.28 1.51 16.52
N VAL A 248 -25.93 0.51 15.69
CA VAL A 248 -26.82 -0.61 15.36
C VAL A 248 -27.23 -1.39 16.62
N VAL A 249 -26.26 -1.76 17.48
CA VAL A 249 -26.54 -2.50 18.72
C VAL A 249 -27.39 -1.67 19.69
N ARG A 250 -27.06 -0.38 19.88
CA ARG A 250 -27.79 0.49 20.81
C ARG A 250 -29.22 0.75 20.35
N ALA A 251 -29.41 1.07 19.07
CA ALA A 251 -30.73 1.36 18.50
C ALA A 251 -31.71 0.20 18.73
N ARG A 252 -31.24 -1.04 18.54
CA ARG A 252 -32.05 -2.24 18.79
C ARG A 252 -32.21 -2.60 20.28
N SER A 253 -31.21 -2.30 21.11
CA SER A 253 -31.31 -2.53 22.58
C SER A 253 -32.33 -1.61 23.27
N THR A 254 -32.54 -0.40 22.77
CA THR A 254 -33.54 0.55 23.32
C THR A 254 -35.00 0.18 23.02
N ILE A 255 -35.26 -0.63 21.99
CA ILE A 255 -36.62 -1.03 21.59
C ILE A 255 -37.13 -2.22 22.42
N GLY A 256 -36.22 -3.05 22.95
CA GLY A 256 -36.54 -4.17 23.86
C GLY A 256 -36.85 -3.79 25.32
N SER A 257 -36.98 -2.51 25.68
CA SER A 257 -37.38 -2.10 27.03
C SER A 257 -38.90 -2.27 27.22
N PRO A 258 -39.36 -2.94 28.30
CA PRO A 258 -40.76 -3.38 28.45
C PRO A 258 -41.70 -2.24 28.87
N GLY A 259 -41.85 -1.20 28.04
CA GLY A 259 -42.68 -0.05 28.38
C GLY A 259 -43.19 0.85 27.24
N LEU A 260 -42.75 0.67 25.98
CA LEU A 260 -43.31 1.41 24.84
C LEU A 260 -43.45 0.50 23.62
N SER A 261 -44.55 -0.25 23.53
CA SER A 261 -44.96 -0.93 22.31
C SER A 261 -45.76 0.04 21.42
N CYS A 262 -45.07 0.80 20.59
CA CYS A 262 -45.66 1.28 19.35
C CYS A 262 -45.59 0.11 18.36
N VAL A 263 -46.70 -0.25 17.73
CA VAL A 263 -46.71 -1.23 16.63
C VAL A 263 -45.85 -0.65 15.52
N GLU A 264 -44.59 -1.07 15.41
CA GLU A 264 -43.77 -0.75 14.26
C GLU A 264 -44.24 -1.64 13.10
N ASP A 265 -44.66 -1.03 11.99
CA ASP A 265 -45.01 -1.74 10.76
C ASP A 265 -43.86 -2.67 10.34
N GLU A 266 -44.19 -3.90 9.92
CA GLU A 266 -43.22 -4.91 9.44
C GLU A 266 -42.32 -4.34 8.33
N GLN A 267 -42.87 -3.49 7.45
CA GLN A 267 -42.11 -2.79 6.40
C GLN A 267 -41.04 -1.83 6.94
N GLN A 268 -41.27 -1.19 8.08
CA GLN A 268 -40.29 -0.30 8.71
C GLN A 268 -39.18 -1.10 9.42
N ARG A 269 -39.50 -2.31 9.92
CA ARG A 269 -38.51 -3.25 10.45
C ARG A 269 -37.61 -3.79 9.35
N ASP A 270 -38.17 -4.25 8.23
CA ASP A 270 -37.41 -4.80 7.12
C ASP A 270 -36.48 -3.77 6.47
N GLU A 271 -36.95 -2.52 6.27
CA GLU A 271 -36.13 -1.44 5.71
C GLU A 271 -34.97 -1.04 6.64
N ARG A 272 -35.19 -1.09 7.96
CA ARG A 272 -34.14 -0.85 8.96
C ARG A 272 -33.15 -2.01 9.00
N ASP A 273 -33.63 -3.25 8.95
CA ASP A 273 -32.80 -4.44 8.91
C ASP A 273 -31.91 -4.45 7.66
N ARG A 274 -32.46 -4.04 6.50
CA ARG A 274 -31.70 -3.84 5.27
C ARG A 274 -30.59 -2.80 5.43
N LYS A 275 -30.90 -1.63 6.03
CA LYS A 275 -29.91 -0.57 6.30
C LYS A 275 -28.80 -1.04 7.23
N ASP A 276 -29.16 -1.72 8.31
CA ASP A 276 -28.21 -2.27 9.27
C ASP A 276 -27.36 -3.38 8.65
N MET A 277 -27.94 -4.23 7.79
CA MET A 277 -27.21 -5.24 7.04
C MET A 277 -26.26 -4.66 6.00
N ILE A 278 -26.58 -3.51 5.39
CA ILE A 278 -25.64 -2.78 4.52
C ILE A 278 -24.45 -2.25 5.33
N ILE A 279 -24.70 -1.71 6.53
CA ILE A 279 -23.65 -1.29 7.45
C ILE A 279 -22.79 -2.51 7.83
N LEU A 280 -23.41 -3.62 8.22
CA LEU A 280 -22.71 -4.85 8.59
C LEU A 280 -21.99 -5.51 7.41
N SER A 281 -22.49 -5.44 6.18
CA SER A 281 -21.76 -5.94 5.01
C SER A 281 -20.59 -5.03 4.64
N SER A 282 -20.73 -3.72 4.86
CA SER A 282 -19.66 -2.74 4.62
C SER A 282 -18.52 -2.85 5.65
N VAL A 283 -18.83 -3.32 6.87
CA VAL A 283 -17.86 -3.50 7.97
C VAL A 283 -17.42 -4.96 8.14
N GLY A 284 -18.27 -5.92 7.81
CA GLY A 284 -18.13 -7.36 8.13
C GLY A 284 -17.12 -8.12 7.28
N SER A 285 -16.76 -7.59 6.10
CA SER A 285 -15.52 -7.98 5.42
C SER A 285 -14.33 -7.23 6.04
N HIS A 286 -14.08 -7.43 7.34
CA HIS A 286 -13.33 -6.50 8.20
C HIS A 286 -12.03 -5.99 7.54
N PRO A 287 -12.04 -4.77 6.97
CA PRO A 287 -10.92 -4.33 6.17
C PRO A 287 -9.65 -4.09 6.99
N GLY A 288 -9.82 -3.78 8.28
CA GLY A 288 -8.72 -3.72 9.25
C GLY A 288 -8.05 -5.06 9.54
N GLU A 289 -8.81 -6.15 9.68
CA GLU A 289 -8.30 -7.48 10.05
C GLU A 289 -7.49 -8.07 8.89
N GLN A 290 -8.01 -8.05 7.66
CA GLN A 290 -7.27 -8.53 6.49
C GLN A 290 -5.97 -7.74 6.25
N ARG A 291 -6.00 -6.42 6.49
CA ARG A 291 -4.79 -5.58 6.45
C ARG A 291 -3.81 -5.98 7.53
N TRP A 292 -4.28 -6.15 8.75
CA TRP A 292 -3.46 -6.48 9.90
C TRP A 292 -2.84 -7.87 9.77
N ASP A 293 -3.60 -8.85 9.29
CA ASP A 293 -3.11 -10.19 8.98
C ASP A 293 -2.04 -10.17 7.89
N ALA A 294 -2.19 -9.33 6.85
CA ALA A 294 -1.15 -9.15 5.85
C ALA A 294 0.12 -8.54 6.49
N ILE A 295 -0.03 -7.55 7.38
CA ILE A 295 1.08 -6.94 8.11
C ILE A 295 1.78 -7.97 9.00
N LYS A 296 1.04 -8.80 9.76
CA LYS A 296 1.61 -9.83 10.64
C LYS A 296 2.51 -10.84 9.90
N ARG A 297 2.31 -11.04 8.59
CA ARG A 297 3.17 -11.90 7.74
C ARG A 297 4.47 -11.21 7.30
N CYS A 298 4.58 -9.90 7.48
CA CYS A 298 5.75 -9.13 7.07
C CYS A 298 6.86 -9.11 8.13
N HIS A 299 8.01 -8.58 7.73
CA HIS A 299 9.20 -8.48 8.55
C HIS A 299 9.79 -7.07 8.47
N GLY A 300 10.48 -6.60 9.51
CA GLY A 300 11.19 -5.31 9.48
C GLY A 300 10.29 -4.09 9.24
N LEU A 301 9.19 -3.97 9.98
CA LEU A 301 8.27 -2.85 10.01
C LEU A 301 8.97 -1.54 10.39
N VAL A 302 8.71 -0.49 9.59
CA VAL A 302 9.23 0.86 9.83
C VAL A 302 8.10 1.85 10.06
N ALA A 303 7.00 1.71 9.32
CA ALA A 303 5.86 2.63 9.41
C ALA A 303 4.56 1.93 8.98
N LEU A 304 3.44 2.44 9.47
CA LEU A 304 2.09 2.06 9.08
C LEU A 304 1.42 3.24 8.38
N ARG A 305 0.44 2.97 7.50
CA ARG A 305 -0.45 3.99 6.91
C ARG A 305 0.26 5.23 6.33
N ARG A 306 1.48 5.05 5.83
CA ARG A 306 2.36 6.16 5.44
C ARG A 306 1.97 6.69 4.07
N GLN A 307 1.96 8.02 3.95
CA GLN A 307 1.82 8.72 2.68
C GLN A 307 3.18 9.20 2.18
N PHE A 308 3.42 9.04 0.88
CA PHE A 308 4.67 9.46 0.24
C PHE A 308 4.43 10.61 -0.75
N PRO A 309 5.22 11.69 -0.69
CA PRO A 309 5.07 12.81 -1.61
C PRO A 309 5.43 12.40 -3.04
N LEU A 310 4.70 12.94 -4.02
CA LEU A 310 4.93 12.75 -5.46
C LEU A 310 5.79 13.86 -6.09
N GLY A 311 6.37 14.75 -5.28
CA GLY A 311 7.14 15.92 -5.72
C GLY A 311 6.67 17.22 -5.07
N SER A 312 7.48 18.29 -5.19
CA SER A 312 7.27 19.57 -4.50
C SER A 312 6.11 20.43 -5.05
N SER A 313 5.55 20.07 -6.20
CA SER A 313 4.51 20.81 -6.93
C SER A 313 3.12 20.15 -6.92
N SER A 314 2.98 18.91 -6.43
CA SER A 314 1.72 18.18 -6.52
C SER A 314 0.74 18.60 -5.42
N LYS A 315 -0.35 19.27 -5.79
CA LYS A 315 -1.53 19.50 -4.94
C LYS A 315 -2.38 18.23 -4.75
N ARG A 316 -2.02 17.09 -5.36
CA ARG A 316 -2.80 15.83 -5.31
C ARG A 316 -2.49 15.05 -4.03
N LEU A 317 -3.47 14.25 -3.57
CA LEU A 317 -3.28 13.36 -2.42
C LEU A 317 -2.13 12.38 -2.72
N SER A 318 -1.17 12.33 -1.80
CA SER A 318 -0.08 11.36 -1.81
C SER A 318 -0.62 9.94 -1.62
N PRO A 319 -0.13 8.94 -2.38
CA PRO A 319 -0.57 7.57 -2.21
C PRO A 319 -0.19 7.06 -0.83
N ALA A 320 -1.15 6.45 -0.14
CA ALA A 320 -0.97 5.85 1.17
C ALA A 320 -0.70 4.34 1.04
N VAL A 321 0.41 3.89 1.62
CA VAL A 321 0.72 2.46 1.81
C VAL A 321 0.20 2.01 3.17
N ASP A 322 -0.17 0.74 3.29
CA ASP A 322 -0.67 0.21 4.57
C ASP A 322 0.46 -0.11 5.53
N ALA A 323 1.61 -0.57 5.03
CA ALA A 323 2.83 -0.73 5.80
C ALA A 323 4.10 -0.51 4.97
N VAL A 324 5.16 -0.06 5.64
CA VAL A 324 6.52 -0.04 5.12
C VAL A 324 7.33 -1.06 5.89
N VAL A 325 7.84 -2.06 5.16
CA VAL A 325 8.41 -3.30 5.71
C VAL A 325 9.80 -3.55 5.10
N GLN A 326 10.45 -4.65 5.46
CA GLN A 326 11.80 -5.01 5.02
C GLN A 326 12.82 -3.88 5.30
N ASN A 327 12.71 -3.26 6.48
CA ASN A 327 13.49 -2.10 6.92
C ASN A 327 13.48 -0.93 5.92
N GLY A 328 12.36 -0.73 5.20
CA GLY A 328 12.16 0.36 4.25
C GLY A 328 12.26 -0.06 2.78
N ALA A 329 12.76 -1.27 2.49
CA ALA A 329 12.98 -1.73 1.13
C ALA A 329 11.71 -2.24 0.42
N GLU A 330 10.60 -2.42 1.13
CA GLU A 330 9.33 -2.87 0.55
C GLU A 330 8.14 -2.10 1.14
N TRP A 331 7.19 -1.74 0.27
CA TRP A 331 5.93 -1.09 0.60
C TRP A 331 4.79 -2.06 0.36
N LEU A 332 3.95 -2.25 1.37
CA LEU A 332 2.75 -3.09 1.29
C LEU A 332 1.50 -2.22 1.12
N LYS A 333 0.74 -2.51 0.07
CA LYS A 333 -0.60 -1.96 -0.17
C LYS A 333 -1.61 -3.10 -0.19
N VAL A 334 -2.58 -3.06 0.71
CA VAL A 334 -3.64 -4.09 0.79
C VAL A 334 -4.93 -3.50 0.26
N SER A 335 -5.45 -4.10 -0.81
CA SER A 335 -6.65 -3.63 -1.50
C SER A 335 -7.74 -4.69 -1.42
N ILE A 336 -8.79 -4.39 -0.66
CA ILE A 336 -9.89 -5.32 -0.35
C ILE A 336 -10.99 -5.10 -1.40
N LEU A 337 -10.63 -5.33 -2.65
CA LEU A 337 -11.54 -5.31 -3.80
C LEU A 337 -11.97 -6.74 -4.09
N ASN A 338 -13.23 -6.92 -4.46
CA ASN A 338 -13.71 -8.18 -5.02
C ASN A 338 -13.70 -8.07 -6.55
N GLU A 339 -13.81 -9.22 -7.21
CA GLU A 339 -13.78 -9.33 -8.66
C GLU A 339 -14.85 -8.45 -9.33
N ARG A 340 -16.08 -8.46 -8.81
CA ARG A 340 -17.19 -7.63 -9.31
C ARG A 340 -16.86 -6.13 -9.29
N LYS A 341 -16.25 -5.65 -8.21
CA LYS A 341 -15.86 -4.24 -8.06
C LYS A 341 -14.70 -3.90 -8.99
N LEU A 342 -13.77 -4.83 -9.21
CA LEU A 342 -12.67 -4.65 -10.13
C LEU A 342 -13.16 -4.55 -11.57
N ILE A 343 -14.02 -5.48 -12.01
CA ILE A 343 -14.66 -5.45 -13.34
C ILE A 343 -15.46 -4.16 -13.54
N ARG A 344 -16.20 -3.72 -12.50
CA ARG A 344 -16.90 -2.44 -12.56
C ARG A 344 -15.93 -1.26 -12.74
N GLN A 345 -14.82 -1.22 -12.00
CA GLN A 345 -13.81 -0.18 -12.18
C GLN A 345 -13.21 -0.22 -13.59
N MET A 346 -12.95 -1.41 -14.13
CA MET A 346 -12.45 -1.59 -15.50
C MET A 346 -13.46 -1.03 -16.52
N ALA A 347 -14.76 -1.32 -16.35
CA ALA A 347 -15.82 -0.81 -17.21
C ALA A 347 -16.00 0.72 -17.09
N GLU A 348 -15.93 1.28 -15.87
CA GLU A 348 -15.99 2.72 -15.62
C GLU A 348 -14.81 3.46 -16.27
N GLU A 349 -13.65 2.82 -16.37
CA GLU A 349 -12.44 3.35 -17.03
C GLU A 349 -12.41 3.09 -18.54
N GLY A 350 -13.45 2.47 -19.11
CA GLY A 350 -13.52 2.16 -20.54
C GLY A 350 -12.49 1.12 -20.99
N TRP A 351 -12.02 0.25 -20.08
CA TRP A 351 -11.00 -0.75 -20.38
C TRP A 351 -11.56 -1.85 -21.29
N HIS A 352 -10.91 -2.09 -22.44
CA HIS A 352 -11.24 -3.21 -23.31
C HIS A 352 -10.17 -4.31 -23.20
N PRO A 353 -10.52 -5.60 -23.04
CA PRO A 353 -9.55 -6.69 -22.97
C PRO A 353 -8.64 -6.84 -24.19
N ASP A 354 -9.03 -6.24 -25.32
CA ASP A 354 -8.35 -6.27 -26.61
C ASP A 354 -7.64 -4.95 -26.96
N ASP A 355 -7.51 -4.02 -26.02
CA ASP A 355 -6.61 -2.89 -26.18
C ASP A 355 -5.18 -3.45 -26.35
N SER A 356 -4.75 -3.53 -27.61
CA SER A 356 -3.52 -4.19 -28.04
C SER A 356 -2.33 -3.70 -27.23
N GLU A 357 -1.42 -4.63 -26.91
CA GLU A 357 -0.24 -4.44 -26.07
C GLU A 357 0.79 -3.41 -26.60
N ASP A 358 0.49 -2.72 -27.71
CA ASP A 358 1.40 -1.85 -28.49
C ASP A 358 0.98 -0.37 -28.60
N GLU A 359 -0.10 0.08 -27.97
CA GLU A 359 -0.35 1.53 -27.82
C GLU A 359 0.56 2.08 -26.71
N SER A 360 1.82 2.28 -27.07
CA SER A 360 2.66 3.27 -26.40
C SER A 360 1.91 4.60 -26.44
N PRO A 361 1.76 5.34 -25.32
CA PRO A 361 1.23 6.70 -25.37
C PRO A 361 2.31 7.58 -26.02
N ALA A 362 2.39 7.53 -27.36
CA ALA A 362 3.14 8.45 -28.17
C ALA A 362 2.30 9.72 -28.26
N GLY A 363 2.43 10.59 -27.25
CA GLY A 363 1.74 11.86 -27.19
C GLY A 363 2.28 12.72 -26.06
N SER A 364 3.23 13.60 -26.43
CA SER A 364 3.78 14.77 -25.71
C SER A 364 4.42 14.54 -24.32
N ASP A 365 5.69 14.95 -24.22
CA ASP A 365 6.40 15.33 -22.99
C ASP A 365 5.78 16.59 -22.33
N ASP A 366 4.46 16.58 -22.13
CA ASP A 366 3.76 17.56 -21.30
C ASP A 366 3.22 16.83 -20.06
N ASP A 367 3.79 17.18 -18.91
CA ASP A 367 3.57 16.66 -17.54
C ASP A 367 2.11 16.77 -17.00
N ASP A 368 1.11 16.95 -17.86
CA ASP A 368 -0.30 17.12 -17.50
C ASP A 368 -1.26 16.25 -18.34
N ALA A 369 -0.79 15.14 -18.93
CA ALA A 369 -1.68 14.13 -19.47
C ALA A 369 -2.44 13.42 -18.33
N ASP A 370 -3.77 13.46 -18.44
CA ASP A 370 -4.77 12.95 -17.51
C ASP A 370 -4.55 11.46 -17.14
N GLU A 371 -3.65 11.20 -16.18
CA GLU A 371 -3.49 9.89 -15.54
C GLU A 371 -4.82 9.52 -14.87
N GLY A 372 -5.51 8.52 -15.44
CA GLY A 372 -6.83 8.04 -15.08
C GLY A 372 -7.10 7.93 -13.57
N ASN A 373 -8.40 8.00 -13.26
CA ASN A 373 -9.02 8.02 -11.93
C ASN A 373 -8.12 7.42 -10.83
N ALA A 374 -7.57 8.27 -9.94
CA ALA A 374 -6.69 7.91 -8.82
C ALA A 374 -7.29 6.88 -7.83
N THR A 375 -8.51 6.41 -8.07
CA THR A 375 -9.22 5.41 -7.28
C THR A 375 -9.13 3.98 -7.85
N SER A 376 -8.62 3.79 -9.08
CA SER A 376 -8.39 2.44 -9.62
C SER A 376 -7.06 1.84 -9.18
N ILE A 377 -6.98 0.51 -9.22
CA ILE A 377 -5.78 -0.21 -8.81
C ILE A 377 -4.56 0.13 -9.68
N VAL A 378 -4.77 0.39 -10.97
CA VAL A 378 -3.71 0.79 -11.90
C VAL A 378 -3.21 2.20 -11.57
N GLY A 379 -4.13 3.16 -11.37
CA GLY A 379 -3.78 4.53 -10.97
C GLY A 379 -3.04 4.58 -9.64
N ILE A 380 -3.51 3.83 -8.63
CA ILE A 380 -2.83 3.72 -7.33
C ILE A 380 -1.42 3.14 -7.51
N THR A 381 -1.26 2.10 -8.33
CA THR A 381 0.04 1.46 -8.57
C THR A 381 1.00 2.41 -9.27
N ALA A 382 0.55 3.13 -10.31
CA ALA A 382 1.35 4.13 -11.01
C ALA A 382 1.86 5.23 -10.06
N GLN A 383 0.98 5.74 -9.19
CA GLN A 383 1.36 6.72 -8.16
C GLN A 383 2.36 6.14 -7.16
N LEU A 384 2.17 4.90 -6.70
CA LEU A 384 3.11 4.24 -5.80
C LEU A 384 4.48 4.03 -6.45
N VAL A 385 4.54 3.63 -7.72
CA VAL A 385 5.79 3.50 -8.49
C VAL A 385 6.50 4.84 -8.61
N ARG A 386 5.76 5.92 -8.96
CA ARG A 386 6.32 7.28 -9.01
C ARG A 386 6.86 7.71 -7.65
N ALA A 387 6.09 7.49 -6.57
CA ALA A 387 6.53 7.80 -5.22
C ALA A 387 7.77 6.97 -4.82
N ALA A 388 7.84 5.69 -5.17
CA ALA A 388 8.98 4.82 -4.87
C ALA A 388 10.26 5.31 -5.55
N ARG A 389 10.19 5.79 -6.80
CA ARG A 389 11.35 6.35 -7.52
C ARG A 389 11.96 7.57 -6.83
N LEU A 390 11.11 8.40 -6.20
CA LEU A 390 11.51 9.61 -5.47
C LEU A 390 11.95 9.32 -4.03
N ASN A 391 11.42 8.27 -3.40
CA ASN A 391 11.65 7.94 -2.00
C ASN A 391 12.52 6.69 -1.87
N ARG A 392 13.79 6.82 -2.29
CA ARG A 392 14.75 5.71 -2.35
C ARG A 392 15.17 5.26 -0.94
N CYS A 393 15.24 3.94 -0.75
CA CYS A 393 15.87 3.32 0.40
C CYS A 393 17.25 2.82 -0.03
N ARG A 394 18.34 3.36 0.54
CA ARG A 394 19.73 2.96 0.20
C ARG A 394 20.05 3.15 -1.28
N SER A 395 19.62 4.28 -1.83
CA SER A 395 19.73 4.62 -3.27
C SER A 395 19.01 3.67 -4.24
N ALA A 396 18.19 2.75 -3.73
CA ALA A 396 17.31 1.92 -4.54
C ALA A 396 15.83 2.31 -4.31
N PRO A 397 14.99 2.34 -5.35
CA PRO A 397 13.54 2.44 -5.15
C PRO A 397 13.04 1.23 -4.32
N PRO A 398 12.15 1.44 -3.34
CA PRO A 398 11.53 0.34 -2.61
C PRO A 398 10.62 -0.46 -3.55
N ARG A 399 10.57 -1.78 -3.30
CA ARG A 399 9.62 -2.67 -3.96
C ARG A 399 8.19 -2.34 -3.54
N VAL A 400 7.25 -2.42 -4.47
CA VAL A 400 5.82 -2.21 -4.19
C VAL A 400 5.10 -3.55 -4.26
N ARG A 401 4.56 -4.01 -3.12
CA ARG A 401 3.71 -5.20 -3.04
C ARG A 401 2.25 -4.78 -2.92
N ILE A 402 1.44 -5.17 -3.91
CA ILE A 402 -0.01 -5.02 -3.92
C ILE A 402 -0.62 -6.37 -3.52
N TYR A 403 -1.37 -6.41 -2.42
CA TYR A 403 -2.06 -7.59 -1.95
C TYR A 403 -3.57 -7.46 -2.12
N LEU A 404 -4.18 -8.40 -2.84
CA LEU A 404 -5.60 -8.48 -3.20
C LEU A 404 -6.22 -9.75 -2.56
N PRO A 405 -6.57 -9.72 -1.25
CA PRO A 405 -7.00 -10.91 -0.50
C PRO A 405 -8.29 -11.56 -0.99
N ASN A 406 -9.11 -10.85 -1.79
CA ASN A 406 -10.41 -11.35 -2.26
C ASN A 406 -10.45 -11.57 -3.78
N ILE A 407 -9.28 -11.62 -4.43
CA ILE A 407 -9.14 -11.92 -5.86
C ILE A 407 -8.39 -13.24 -5.97
N VAL A 408 -8.83 -14.14 -6.85
CA VAL A 408 -8.15 -15.41 -7.16
C VAL A 408 -7.68 -15.33 -8.60
N GLU A 409 -6.37 -15.42 -8.82
CA GLU A 409 -5.79 -15.37 -10.17
C GLU A 409 -6.24 -16.59 -10.99
N GLY A 410 -6.51 -16.41 -12.28
CA GLY A 410 -7.07 -17.46 -13.14
C GLY A 410 -8.60 -17.59 -13.11
N SER A 411 -9.30 -16.79 -12.30
CA SER A 411 -10.78 -16.82 -12.23
C SER A 411 -11.44 -16.06 -13.39
N SER A 412 -10.83 -14.97 -13.84
CA SER A 412 -11.26 -14.14 -14.98
C SER A 412 -10.05 -13.70 -15.78
N ALA A 413 -10.06 -14.00 -17.08
CA ALA A 413 -8.98 -13.63 -18.00
C ALA A 413 -8.81 -12.10 -18.10
N GLU A 414 -9.90 -11.35 -17.98
CA GLU A 414 -9.92 -9.89 -17.98
C GLU A 414 -9.19 -9.33 -16.75
N VAL A 415 -9.48 -9.89 -15.57
CA VAL A 415 -8.80 -9.53 -14.32
C VAL A 415 -7.33 -9.87 -14.41
N ASP A 416 -6.97 -11.05 -14.90
CA ASP A 416 -5.57 -11.47 -15.02
C ASP A 416 -4.76 -10.55 -15.96
N LYS A 417 -5.35 -10.11 -17.08
CA LYS A 417 -4.75 -9.10 -17.96
C LYS A 417 -4.49 -7.78 -17.22
N LEU A 418 -5.44 -7.32 -16.40
CA LEU A 418 -5.27 -6.13 -15.56
C LEU A 418 -4.15 -6.31 -14.53
N LEU A 419 -4.08 -7.46 -13.84
CA LEU A 419 -3.00 -7.78 -12.91
C LEU A 419 -1.63 -7.77 -13.60
N GLY A 420 -1.57 -8.28 -14.84
CA GLY A 420 -0.38 -8.17 -15.70
C GLY A 420 0.03 -6.72 -15.96
N LYS A 421 -0.91 -5.84 -16.27
CA LYS A 421 -0.66 -4.39 -16.44
C LYS A 421 -0.15 -3.74 -15.15
N VAL A 422 -0.71 -4.09 -14.00
CA VAL A 422 -0.25 -3.61 -12.67
C VAL A 422 1.21 -4.02 -12.43
N ARG A 423 1.58 -5.28 -12.71
CA ARG A 423 2.98 -5.75 -12.58
C ARG A 423 3.94 -5.00 -13.51
N ARG A 424 3.50 -4.66 -14.73
CA ARG A 424 4.31 -3.91 -15.71
C ARG A 424 4.45 -2.42 -15.41
N ALA A 425 3.66 -1.86 -14.48
CA ALA A 425 3.72 -0.43 -14.15
C ALA A 425 5.11 0.01 -13.64
N GLY A 426 5.86 -0.92 -13.04
CA GLY A 426 7.20 -0.68 -12.51
C GLY A 426 8.33 -0.67 -13.53
N VAL A 427 8.07 -1.06 -14.79
CA VAL A 427 9.08 -1.10 -15.86
C VAL A 427 9.63 0.31 -16.10
N ALA A 428 10.95 0.39 -16.24
CA ALA A 428 11.67 1.64 -16.49
C ALA A 428 11.27 2.24 -17.84
N LYS A 429 11.00 3.55 -17.87
CA LYS A 429 10.83 4.33 -19.10
C LYS A 429 11.97 5.35 -19.18
N GLY A 430 12.73 5.35 -20.27
CA GLY A 430 13.89 6.25 -20.44
C GLY A 430 14.94 6.06 -19.34
N HIS A 431 15.32 7.15 -18.67
CA HIS A 431 16.34 7.18 -17.61
C HIS A 431 15.83 6.78 -16.22
N GLN A 432 14.56 6.37 -16.09
CA GLN A 432 13.97 6.04 -14.79
C GLN A 432 14.52 4.71 -14.24
N ARG A 433 14.78 4.64 -12.93
CA ARG A 433 15.06 3.35 -12.28
C ARG A 433 13.81 2.44 -12.29
N PRO A 434 13.99 1.14 -12.54
CA PRO A 434 12.89 0.17 -12.44
C PRO A 434 12.43 0.05 -10.99
N VAL A 435 11.14 -0.21 -10.81
CA VAL A 435 10.53 -0.52 -9.51
C VAL A 435 9.95 -1.92 -9.60
N GLU A 436 10.35 -2.82 -8.71
CA GLU A 436 9.74 -4.14 -8.65
C GLU A 436 8.31 -4.00 -8.11
N VAL A 437 7.33 -4.49 -8.87
CA VAL A 437 5.92 -4.53 -8.46
C VAL A 437 5.49 -5.99 -8.32
N ILE A 438 5.19 -6.40 -7.09
CA ILE A 438 4.65 -7.72 -6.77
C ILE A 438 3.13 -7.58 -6.60
N VAL A 439 2.38 -8.49 -7.21
CA VAL A 439 0.94 -8.60 -7.01
C VAL A 439 0.62 -9.97 -6.45
N ASP A 440 0.13 -10.00 -5.21
CA ASP A 440 -0.29 -11.20 -4.51
C ASP A 440 -1.83 -11.26 -4.44
N CYS A 441 -2.39 -12.40 -4.84
CA CYS A 441 -3.83 -12.71 -4.80
C CYS A 441 -4.13 -13.71 -3.65
N ALA A 442 -5.39 -14.07 -3.46
CA ALA A 442 -5.85 -15.00 -2.42
C ALA A 442 -5.21 -16.40 -2.52
N ASP A 443 -4.83 -16.81 -3.72
CA ASP A 443 -4.19 -18.08 -4.05
C ASP A 443 -2.65 -18.00 -4.11
N SER A 444 -2.07 -16.84 -3.80
CA SER A 444 -0.62 -16.64 -3.77
C SER A 444 0.06 -17.39 -2.61
N ALA A 445 1.38 -17.60 -2.73
CA ALA A 445 2.19 -18.13 -1.63
C ALA A 445 2.15 -17.22 -0.39
N PHE A 446 2.05 -15.90 -0.58
CA PHE A 446 1.92 -14.93 0.50
C PHE A 446 0.62 -15.14 1.28
N ALA A 447 -0.51 -15.31 0.59
CA ALA A 447 -1.81 -15.56 1.21
C ALA A 447 -1.88 -16.92 1.93
N ARG A 448 -1.31 -17.97 1.33
CA ARG A 448 -1.26 -19.33 1.88
C ARG A 448 -0.36 -19.47 3.11
N THR A 449 0.56 -18.54 3.32
CA THR A 449 1.39 -18.53 4.54
C THR A 449 0.48 -18.26 5.74
N PRO A 450 0.47 -19.13 6.77
CA PRO A 450 -0.39 -18.93 7.93
C PRO A 450 -0.03 -17.62 8.65
N VAL A 451 -1.04 -16.95 9.21
CA VAL A 451 -0.80 -15.77 10.06
C VAL A 451 -0.01 -16.25 11.28
N PRO A 452 1.19 -15.70 11.54
CA PRO A 452 1.96 -16.11 12.70
C PRO A 452 1.24 -15.66 14.00
N PRO A 453 1.42 -16.40 15.11
CA PRO A 453 0.99 -15.94 16.43
C PRO A 453 1.58 -14.55 16.75
N LEU A 454 0.88 -13.76 17.57
CA LEU A 454 1.21 -12.35 17.78
C LEU A 454 2.66 -12.11 18.25
N GLU A 455 3.16 -12.94 19.16
CA GLU A 455 4.55 -12.88 19.65
C GLU A 455 5.56 -13.09 18.51
N THR A 456 5.34 -14.11 17.69
CA THR A 456 6.17 -14.38 16.50
C THR A 456 6.03 -13.26 15.47
N ALA A 457 4.83 -12.73 15.26
CA ALA A 457 4.59 -11.59 14.37
C ALA A 457 5.39 -10.37 14.82
N PHE A 458 5.41 -10.04 16.12
CA PHE A 458 6.18 -8.91 16.65
C PHE A 458 7.70 -9.14 16.52
N ALA A 459 8.18 -10.35 16.81
CA ALA A 459 9.58 -10.69 16.60
C ALA A 459 9.99 -10.51 15.13
N ASN A 460 9.15 -10.95 14.19
CA ASN A 460 9.36 -10.79 12.76
C ASN A 460 9.30 -9.32 12.32
N LEU A 461 8.28 -8.58 12.76
CA LEU A 461 8.08 -7.18 12.43
C LEU A 461 9.23 -6.32 12.93
N PHE A 462 9.81 -6.61 14.09
CA PHE A 462 10.93 -5.82 14.61
C PHE A 462 12.32 -6.39 14.25
N ARG A 463 12.39 -7.50 13.51
CA ARG A 463 13.65 -8.06 13.01
C ARG A 463 14.35 -7.09 12.05
N ASN A 464 15.67 -7.02 12.09
CA ASN A 464 16.46 -6.36 11.07
C ASN A 464 16.70 -7.30 9.88
N THR A 465 15.83 -7.23 8.88
CA THR A 465 15.88 -8.03 7.63
C THR A 465 17.10 -7.76 6.77
N GLN A 466 17.86 -6.70 7.03
CA GLN A 466 19.11 -6.43 6.31
C GLN A 466 20.18 -7.46 6.61
N LEU A 467 20.13 -8.08 7.81
CA LEU A 467 21.02 -9.17 8.20
C LEU A 467 20.88 -10.38 7.27
N ASP A 468 19.72 -10.54 6.63
CA ASP A 468 19.41 -11.65 5.73
C ASP A 468 20.01 -11.44 4.33
N ARG A 469 20.42 -10.20 4.01
CA ARG A 469 20.95 -9.80 2.70
C ARG A 469 22.47 -9.64 2.69
N LEU A 470 23.11 -9.75 3.85
CA LEU A 470 24.55 -9.64 3.98
C LEU A 470 25.25 -10.76 3.20
N THR A 471 26.28 -10.40 2.42
CA THR A 471 27.06 -11.35 1.65
C THR A 471 27.83 -12.36 2.52
N PRO A 472 28.20 -13.54 1.99
CA PRO A 472 28.98 -14.54 2.74
C PRO A 472 30.35 -14.04 3.20
N THR A 473 30.95 -13.14 2.43
CA THR A 473 32.15 -12.37 2.78
C THR A 473 31.74 -10.96 3.13
N LEU A 474 32.27 -10.36 4.19
CA LEU A 474 32.02 -8.98 4.59
C LEU A 474 33.29 -8.16 4.55
N ASN A 475 33.18 -6.97 3.97
CA ASN A 475 34.23 -5.97 4.02
C ASN A 475 34.00 -5.04 5.21
N LEU A 476 34.93 -5.02 6.16
CA LEU A 476 34.79 -4.28 7.41
C LEU A 476 35.48 -2.91 7.32
N GLU A 477 34.73 -1.88 7.68
CA GLU A 477 35.27 -0.53 7.83
C GLU A 477 35.97 -0.35 9.19
N LEU A 478 36.87 0.63 9.28
CA LEU A 478 37.71 0.91 10.45
C LEU A 478 36.93 0.97 11.78
N THR A 479 35.76 1.59 11.80
CA THR A 479 34.96 1.76 13.03
C THR A 479 34.45 0.42 13.58
N LEU A 480 34.26 -0.59 12.73
CA LEU A 480 33.88 -1.93 13.17
C LEU A 480 35.05 -2.66 13.79
N LEU A 481 36.23 -2.57 13.18
CA LEU A 481 37.45 -3.16 13.74
C LEU A 481 37.73 -2.57 15.13
N ILE A 482 37.62 -1.25 15.28
CA ILE A 482 37.74 -0.56 16.57
C ILE A 482 36.71 -1.08 17.58
N SER A 483 35.45 -1.24 17.15
CA SER A 483 34.39 -1.68 18.04
C SER A 483 34.53 -3.15 18.46
N LEU A 484 35.09 -4.00 17.59
CA LEU A 484 35.41 -5.41 17.89
C LEU A 484 36.54 -5.59 18.90
N VAL A 485 37.35 -4.57 19.16
CA VAL A 485 38.49 -4.70 20.09
C VAL A 485 38.43 -3.75 21.27
N SER A 486 37.48 -2.80 21.28
CA SER A 486 37.37 -1.80 22.33
C SER A 486 37.11 -2.43 23.69
N ASP A 487 37.74 -1.91 24.76
CA ASP A 487 37.40 -2.37 26.11
C ASP A 487 35.94 -2.09 26.48
N ILE A 488 35.32 -1.06 25.87
CA ILE A 488 33.93 -0.69 26.15
C ILE A 488 32.97 -1.81 25.71
N THR A 489 33.26 -2.52 24.63
CA THR A 489 32.42 -3.65 24.17
C THR A 489 32.70 -4.95 24.91
N HIS A 490 33.85 -5.07 25.57
CA HIS A 490 34.34 -6.33 26.13
C HIS A 490 34.50 -6.31 27.65
N GLY A 491 34.18 -5.20 28.33
CA GLY A 491 34.36 -5.07 29.76
C GLY A 491 33.63 -3.88 30.37
N ARG A 492 33.65 -3.81 31.69
CA ARG A 492 33.11 -2.67 32.46
C ARG A 492 34.21 -1.64 32.64
N ILE A 493 33.97 -0.42 32.14
CA ILE A 493 34.99 0.63 32.08
C ILE A 493 34.60 1.79 32.98
N GLU A 494 35.48 2.13 33.91
CA GLU A 494 35.34 3.35 34.70
C GLU A 494 35.61 4.58 33.84
N VAL A 495 34.75 5.60 33.97
CA VAL A 495 34.95 6.89 33.32
C VAL A 495 36.22 7.56 33.84
N LYS A 496 37.13 7.93 32.93
CA LYS A 496 38.37 8.66 33.24
C LYS A 496 38.24 10.15 32.87
N PRO A 497 39.00 11.05 33.53
CA PRO A 497 38.88 12.51 33.35
C PRO A 497 39.17 13.01 31.92
N TRP A 498 39.98 12.28 31.16
CA TRP A 498 40.35 12.66 29.78
C TRP A 498 39.38 12.12 28.72
N TYR A 499 38.37 11.34 29.09
CA TYR A 499 37.41 10.84 28.12
C TYR A 499 36.53 11.98 27.59
N GLY A 500 36.45 12.07 26.27
CA GLY A 500 35.52 12.99 25.63
C GLY A 500 34.06 12.55 25.84
N THR A 501 33.14 13.50 25.69
CA THR A 501 31.68 13.30 25.86
C THR A 501 31.15 12.09 25.09
N GLN A 502 31.70 11.80 23.91
CA GLN A 502 31.29 10.67 23.08
C GLN A 502 31.67 9.33 23.73
N VAL A 503 32.91 9.17 24.21
CA VAL A 503 33.37 7.96 24.91
C VAL A 503 32.56 7.74 26.18
N ILE A 504 32.33 8.81 26.96
CA ILE A 504 31.47 8.76 28.16
C ILE A 504 30.05 8.33 27.80
N SER A 505 29.49 8.84 26.69
CA SER A 505 28.17 8.41 26.23
C SER A 505 28.15 6.93 25.86
N HIS A 506 29.22 6.41 25.24
CA HIS A 506 29.29 4.99 24.90
C HIS A 506 29.38 4.09 26.14
N ILE A 507 30.14 4.49 27.16
CA ILE A 507 30.21 3.77 28.45
C ILE A 507 28.82 3.73 29.11
N LYS A 508 28.14 4.88 29.20
CA LYS A 508 26.78 4.95 29.79
C LYS A 508 25.76 4.12 29.02
N ASP A 509 25.89 4.06 27.69
CA ASP A 509 25.00 3.25 26.87
C ASP A 509 25.25 1.75 27.06
N GLU A 510 26.50 1.34 27.23
CA GLU A 510 26.87 -0.04 27.56
C GLU A 510 26.37 -0.43 28.97
N GLU A 511 26.43 0.50 29.94
CA GLU A 511 25.84 0.30 31.27
C GLU A 511 24.31 0.16 31.22
N HIS A 512 23.63 0.93 30.36
CA HIS A 512 22.17 0.89 30.18
C HIS A 512 21.70 -0.39 29.48
N ALA A 513 22.42 -0.85 28.46
CA ALA A 513 22.07 -2.03 27.67
C ALA A 513 23.29 -2.96 27.45
N PRO A 514 23.74 -3.68 28.50
CA PRO A 514 24.95 -4.48 28.47
C PRO A 514 24.98 -5.49 27.31
N GLY A 515 26.04 -5.45 26.51
CA GLY A 515 26.34 -6.42 25.45
C GLY A 515 25.42 -6.35 24.23
N THR A 516 24.39 -5.49 24.23
CA THR A 516 23.40 -5.42 23.15
C THR A 516 24.04 -5.06 21.81
N ARG A 517 24.93 -4.08 21.80
CA ARG A 517 25.57 -3.64 20.56
C ARG A 517 26.53 -4.68 19.99
N LEU A 518 27.31 -5.31 20.86
CA LEU A 518 28.26 -6.35 20.45
C LEU A 518 27.50 -7.58 19.93
N ARG A 519 26.40 -7.97 20.59
CA ARG A 519 25.50 -9.04 20.12
C ARG A 519 24.94 -8.73 18.73
N ASP A 520 24.48 -7.51 18.50
CA ASP A 520 23.90 -7.12 17.20
C ASP A 520 24.96 -7.08 16.10
N LEU A 521 26.19 -6.68 16.44
CA LEU A 521 27.34 -6.83 15.54
C LEU A 521 27.65 -8.29 15.23
N TYR A 522 27.68 -9.14 16.25
CA TYR A 522 27.90 -10.58 16.09
C TYR A 522 26.82 -11.27 15.25
N ALA A 523 25.57 -10.80 15.31
CA ALA A 523 24.54 -11.25 14.40
C ALA A 523 24.86 -10.93 12.92
N ALA A 524 25.59 -9.83 12.67
CA ALA A 524 26.08 -9.49 11.34
C ALA A 524 27.34 -10.27 10.93
N VAL A 525 28.34 -10.43 11.81
CA VAL A 525 29.66 -10.98 11.42
C VAL A 525 29.89 -12.46 11.74
N GLY A 526 29.12 -13.03 12.67
CA GLY A 526 29.46 -14.27 13.37
C GLY A 526 29.36 -15.59 12.61
N SER A 527 29.18 -15.59 11.28
CA SER A 527 29.22 -16.81 10.45
C SER A 527 29.76 -16.54 9.04
N ARG A 528 30.48 -15.41 8.88
CA ARG A 528 30.89 -14.87 7.58
C ARG A 528 32.40 -14.73 7.50
N HIS A 529 32.93 -14.76 6.29
CA HIS A 529 34.34 -14.46 6.03
C HIS A 529 34.57 -12.96 6.22
N LEU A 530 35.56 -12.58 7.02
CA LEU A 530 35.82 -11.18 7.35
C LEU A 530 37.07 -10.70 6.64
N VAL A 531 36.94 -9.63 5.85
CA VAL A 531 38.04 -8.97 5.15
C VAL A 531 38.02 -7.48 5.41
N CYS A 532 39.17 -6.82 5.23
CA CYS A 532 39.23 -5.36 5.12
C CYS A 532 40.37 -4.97 4.16
N THR A 533 40.34 -3.75 3.63
CA THR A 533 41.41 -3.28 2.75
C THR A 533 42.71 -3.04 3.52
N LYS A 534 43.84 -3.09 2.82
CA LYS A 534 45.16 -2.85 3.42
C LYS A 534 45.28 -1.48 4.10
N ASP A 535 44.70 -0.44 3.49
CA ASP A 535 44.67 0.90 4.09
C ASP A 535 43.88 0.93 5.40
N VAL A 536 42.73 0.25 5.45
CA VAL A 536 41.93 0.12 6.67
C VAL A 536 42.72 -0.63 7.75
N MET A 537 43.38 -1.73 7.39
CA MET A 537 44.18 -2.51 8.35
C MET A 537 45.39 -1.73 8.89
N THR A 538 46.03 -0.93 8.04
CA THR A 538 47.16 -0.07 8.42
C THR A 538 46.69 1.05 9.34
N GLU A 539 45.60 1.74 8.99
CA GLU A 539 45.03 2.78 9.85
C GLU A 539 44.53 2.21 11.19
N PHE A 540 43.92 1.03 11.18
CA PHE A 540 43.52 0.31 12.39
C PHE A 540 44.73 0.05 13.29
N SER A 541 45.81 -0.51 12.74
CA SER A 541 47.03 -0.80 13.49
C SER A 541 47.64 0.47 14.11
N ASN A 542 47.68 1.58 13.35
CA ASN A 542 48.15 2.88 13.85
C ASN A 542 47.30 3.37 15.04
N VAL A 543 45.97 3.33 14.90
CA VAL A 543 45.04 3.76 15.96
C VAL A 543 45.19 2.92 17.23
N ILE A 544 45.31 1.59 17.09
CA ILE A 544 45.48 0.68 18.22
C ILE A 544 46.82 0.89 18.91
N GLU A 545 47.91 1.09 18.15
CA GLU A 545 49.23 1.29 18.73
C GLU A 545 49.31 2.60 19.54
N ASP A 546 48.71 3.66 18.99
CA ASP A 546 48.70 4.98 19.60
C ASP A 546 47.79 5.11 20.83
N LEU A 547 46.60 4.53 20.76
CA LEU A 547 45.51 4.81 21.70
C LEU A 547 45.08 3.59 22.52
N GLY A 548 45.33 2.37 22.04
CA GLY A 548 44.80 1.13 22.61
C GLY A 548 45.40 0.78 23.97
N THR A 549 44.54 0.28 24.86
CA THR A 549 44.95 -0.36 26.12
C THR A 549 45.65 -1.69 25.89
N PRO A 550 46.41 -2.21 26.87
CA PRO A 550 47.04 -3.52 26.73
C PRO A 550 46.04 -4.61 26.28
N ALA A 551 44.85 -4.66 26.90
CA ALA A 551 43.79 -5.61 26.53
C ALA A 551 43.22 -5.34 25.13
N THR A 552 43.07 -4.07 24.73
CA THR A 552 42.65 -3.71 23.37
C THR A 552 43.69 -4.11 22.32
N LYS A 553 44.98 -3.91 22.61
CA LYS A 553 46.10 -4.35 21.73
C LYS A 553 46.14 -5.87 21.60
N GLU A 554 45.91 -6.58 22.70
CA GLU A 554 45.86 -8.05 22.72
C GLU A 554 44.69 -8.58 21.88
N ARG A 555 43.48 -8.04 22.05
CA ARG A 555 42.33 -8.36 21.19
C ARG A 555 42.60 -8.05 19.71
N ALA A 556 43.25 -6.94 19.41
CA ALA A 556 43.63 -6.58 18.05
C ALA A 556 44.64 -7.55 17.43
N ALA A 557 45.64 -7.99 18.20
CA ALA A 557 46.61 -8.99 17.76
C ALA A 557 45.92 -10.32 17.41
N ILE A 558 45.00 -10.79 18.25
CA ILE A 558 44.21 -12.00 18.00
C ILE A 558 43.31 -11.84 16.76
N LEU A 559 42.66 -10.68 16.63
CA LEU A 559 41.75 -10.38 15.53
C LEU A 559 42.47 -10.36 14.17
N LEU A 560 43.73 -9.92 14.13
CA LEU A 560 44.58 -9.93 12.95
C LEU A 560 45.39 -11.22 12.76
N GLY A 561 45.37 -12.13 13.75
CA GLY A 561 46.19 -13.33 13.75
C GLY A 561 47.68 -13.02 13.80
N SER A 562 48.07 -11.94 14.48
CA SER A 562 49.46 -11.53 14.63
C SER A 562 50.01 -12.01 15.97
N THR A 563 51.20 -12.61 15.98
CA THR A 563 51.93 -12.85 17.25
C THR A 563 52.59 -11.56 17.71
N GLY A 564 52.45 -11.21 18.99
CA GLY A 564 53.05 -10.00 19.57
C GLY A 564 54.56 -9.94 19.35
N GLU A 565 55.05 -8.76 18.97
CA GLU A 565 56.40 -8.42 18.51
C GLU A 565 56.80 -8.95 17.12
N GLY A 566 56.68 -8.09 16.09
CA GLY A 566 57.26 -8.32 14.75
C GLY A 566 56.27 -8.51 13.60
N GLY A 567 54.96 -8.61 13.86
CA GLY A 567 53.93 -8.66 12.81
C GLY A 567 53.91 -9.95 11.98
N THR A 568 54.53 -11.03 12.47
CA THR A 568 54.44 -12.36 11.85
C THR A 568 53.03 -12.92 11.99
N VAL A 569 52.50 -13.45 10.88
CA VAL A 569 51.23 -14.16 10.84
C VAL A 569 51.34 -15.43 11.69
N SER A 570 50.49 -15.52 12.70
CA SER A 570 50.36 -16.68 13.57
C SER A 570 49.95 -17.92 12.78
N SER A 571 50.54 -19.07 13.08
CA SER A 571 50.09 -20.37 12.55
C SER A 571 48.87 -20.93 13.28
N GLU A 572 48.29 -20.17 14.21
CA GLU A 572 47.14 -20.57 15.01
C GLU A 572 45.89 -20.77 14.15
N SER A 573 45.13 -21.79 14.52
CA SER A 573 43.84 -22.07 13.91
C SER A 573 42.79 -21.01 14.30
N SER A 574 41.74 -20.92 13.50
CA SER A 574 40.60 -20.02 13.78
C SER A 574 39.98 -20.29 15.16
N ASP A 575 39.94 -21.56 15.56
CA ASP A 575 39.36 -22.00 16.83
C ASP A 575 40.22 -21.58 18.04
N GLU A 576 41.55 -21.64 17.91
CA GLU A 576 42.49 -21.17 18.94
C GLU A 576 42.39 -19.65 19.11
N LEU A 577 42.40 -18.89 18.01
CA LEU A 577 42.22 -17.44 18.05
C LEU A 577 40.88 -17.06 18.69
N ARG A 578 39.80 -17.75 18.32
CA ARG A 578 38.47 -17.53 18.90
C ARG A 578 38.44 -17.86 20.41
N SER A 579 39.11 -18.91 20.85
CA SER A 579 39.21 -19.26 22.27
C SER A 579 39.92 -18.17 23.07
N LYS A 580 41.07 -17.69 22.59
CA LYS A 580 41.79 -16.58 23.22
C LYS A 580 40.97 -15.30 23.24
N PHE A 581 40.29 -15.00 22.14
CA PHE A 581 39.43 -13.83 22.06
C PHE A 581 38.27 -13.89 23.07
N ARG A 582 37.71 -15.09 23.30
CA ARG A 582 36.65 -15.33 24.29
C ARG A 582 37.11 -15.09 25.74
N GLU A 583 38.35 -15.40 26.07
CA GLU A 583 38.94 -15.14 27.39
C GLU A 583 39.06 -13.62 27.68
N LEU A 584 39.14 -12.79 26.65
CA LEU A 584 39.26 -11.33 26.75
C LEU A 584 37.92 -10.58 26.65
N SER A 585 36.80 -11.29 26.73
CA SER A 585 35.43 -10.74 26.60
C SER A 585 34.54 -11.14 27.77
N VAL A 586 33.84 -10.18 28.38
CA VAL A 586 32.80 -10.47 29.37
C VAL A 586 31.49 -10.98 28.77
N TYR A 587 31.33 -10.87 27.44
CA TYR A 587 30.15 -11.33 26.71
C TYR A 587 30.44 -12.57 25.86
N PRO A 588 29.44 -13.43 25.61
CA PRO A 588 29.59 -14.60 24.76
C PRO A 588 30.08 -14.24 23.35
N VAL A 589 31.15 -14.91 22.92
CA VAL A 589 31.69 -14.82 21.56
C VAL A 589 31.10 -15.98 20.73
N PRO A 590 30.43 -15.70 19.58
CA PRO A 590 29.79 -16.73 18.76
C PRO A 590 30.78 -17.75 18.21
N ASP A 591 30.37 -19.02 18.16
CA ASP A 591 31.23 -20.10 17.65
C ASP A 591 31.55 -19.97 16.16
N GLY A 592 30.69 -19.33 15.37
CA GLY A 592 30.94 -19.11 13.95
C GLY A 592 31.83 -17.90 13.63
N LEU A 593 32.30 -17.14 14.63
CA LEU A 593 33.16 -15.97 14.38
C LEU A 593 34.47 -16.42 13.74
N GLN A 594 34.71 -15.97 12.50
CA GLN A 594 35.89 -16.37 11.74
C GLN A 594 37.05 -15.40 11.95
N LEU A 595 38.10 -15.90 12.61
CA LEU A 595 39.37 -15.19 12.80
C LEU A 595 40.51 -15.95 12.11
N PRO A 596 41.57 -15.28 11.63
CA PRO A 596 41.77 -13.83 11.65
C PRO A 596 41.00 -13.10 10.54
N ILE A 597 40.83 -11.79 10.71
CA ILE A 597 40.33 -10.89 9.67
C ILE A 597 41.45 -10.66 8.66
N ARG A 598 41.17 -10.87 7.37
CA ARG A 598 42.20 -10.86 6.32
C ARG A 598 42.28 -9.50 5.61
N ALA A 599 43.50 -9.00 5.44
CA ALA A 599 43.75 -7.90 4.52
C ALA A 599 43.57 -8.36 3.07
N VAL A 600 42.86 -7.57 2.28
CA VAL A 600 42.84 -7.67 0.82
C VAL A 600 44.25 -7.34 0.30
N SER A 601 44.76 -8.12 -0.65
CA SER A 601 46.09 -7.87 -1.23
C SER A 601 46.11 -6.54 -1.96
N ALA A 602 47.24 -5.84 -1.92
CA ALA A 602 47.43 -4.61 -2.69
C ALA A 602 47.36 -4.84 -4.21
N GLY A 603 47.58 -6.08 -4.68
CA GLY A 603 47.36 -6.47 -6.08
C GLY A 603 45.89 -6.69 -6.44
N ASP A 604 45.01 -6.90 -5.45
CA ASP A 604 43.59 -7.19 -5.68
C ASP A 604 42.77 -5.90 -5.81
N PHE A 605 43.19 -4.82 -5.13
CA PHE A 605 42.50 -3.55 -5.17
C PHE A 605 43.38 -2.36 -4.80
N ASP A 606 43.38 -1.32 -5.64
CA ASP A 606 43.96 -0.01 -5.37
C ASP A 606 42.90 1.08 -5.56
N ALA A 607 42.84 2.03 -4.63
CA ALA A 607 41.93 3.17 -4.66
C ALA A 607 42.63 4.43 -5.18
N SER A 608 43.40 4.30 -6.25
CA SER A 608 43.88 5.42 -7.06
C SER A 608 42.80 5.86 -8.05
N ARG A 609 42.89 7.09 -8.54
CA ARG A 609 41.92 7.62 -9.50
C ARG A 609 41.96 6.81 -10.80
N GLU A 610 43.17 6.46 -11.23
CA GLU A 610 43.46 5.67 -12.41
C GLU A 610 42.85 4.26 -12.31
N SER A 611 42.98 3.61 -11.15
CA SER A 611 42.36 2.30 -10.90
C SER A 611 40.83 2.37 -10.91
N VAL A 612 40.24 3.42 -10.31
CA VAL A 612 38.78 3.63 -10.33
C VAL A 612 38.28 3.83 -11.75
N ASP A 613 38.96 4.67 -12.54
CA ASP A 613 38.61 4.91 -13.94
C ASP A 613 38.73 3.61 -14.77
N ALA A 614 39.79 2.83 -14.59
CA ALA A 614 39.94 1.53 -15.24
C ALA A 614 38.85 0.52 -14.84
N MET A 615 38.39 0.53 -13.58
CA MET A 615 37.28 -0.31 -13.12
C MET A 615 35.93 0.13 -13.68
N ILE A 616 35.75 1.44 -13.93
CA ILE A 616 34.57 1.96 -14.61
C ILE A 616 34.57 1.52 -16.08
N GLU A 617 35.71 1.65 -16.77
CA GLU A 617 35.88 1.17 -18.15
C GLU A 617 35.66 -0.35 -18.27
N ALA A 618 36.09 -1.11 -17.26
CA ALA A 618 35.86 -2.55 -17.17
C ALA A 618 34.44 -2.94 -16.71
N GLY A 619 33.56 -1.97 -16.42
CA GLY A 619 32.18 -2.21 -15.98
C GLY A 619 32.03 -2.78 -14.56
N LYS A 620 33.11 -2.80 -13.76
CA LYS A 620 33.08 -3.25 -12.35
C LYS A 620 32.52 -2.19 -11.41
N LEU A 621 32.71 -0.92 -11.74
CA LEU A 621 32.13 0.22 -11.04
C LEU A 621 31.28 1.04 -12.01
N PRO A 622 30.20 1.66 -11.56
CA PRO A 622 29.47 2.61 -12.38
C PRO A 622 30.14 3.98 -12.41
N GLU A 623 29.80 4.80 -13.39
CA GLU A 623 30.40 6.13 -13.58
C GLU A 623 30.29 7.04 -12.35
N VAL A 624 29.16 6.95 -11.63
CA VAL A 624 28.92 7.66 -10.37
C VAL A 624 29.95 7.36 -9.28
N ALA A 625 30.66 6.23 -9.34
CA ALA A 625 31.73 5.90 -8.41
C ALA A 625 32.88 6.93 -8.43
N ARG A 626 33.07 7.63 -9.55
CA ARG A 626 34.01 8.74 -9.68
C ARG A 626 33.64 9.92 -8.76
N HIS A 627 32.36 10.27 -8.73
CA HIS A 627 31.83 11.31 -7.84
C HIS A 627 31.93 10.89 -6.37
N VAL A 628 31.66 9.61 -6.08
CA VAL A 628 31.84 9.08 -4.72
C VAL A 628 33.31 9.13 -4.29
N PHE A 629 34.25 8.79 -5.18
CA PHE A 629 35.68 8.91 -4.92
C PHE A 629 36.09 10.34 -4.54
N ASP A 630 35.62 11.33 -5.30
CA ASP A 630 35.91 12.75 -5.07
C ASP A 630 35.32 13.27 -3.76
N LYS A 631 34.16 12.72 -3.36
CA LYS A 631 33.48 13.09 -2.12
C LYS A 631 34.13 12.50 -0.86
N LEU A 632 34.82 11.36 -0.96
CA LEU A 632 35.47 10.71 0.17
C LEU A 632 36.84 11.32 0.43
N ASP A 633 37.04 11.95 1.60
CA ASP A 633 38.29 12.67 1.92
C ASP A 633 39.50 11.78 2.28
N ARG A 634 39.25 10.53 2.71
CA ARG A 634 40.28 9.66 3.31
C ARG A 634 40.57 8.47 2.43
N GLN A 635 41.85 8.14 2.27
CA GLN A 635 42.29 7.00 1.47
C GLN A 635 41.65 5.69 1.93
N TYR A 636 41.63 5.40 3.23
CA TYR A 636 41.00 4.19 3.76
C TYR A 636 39.48 4.15 3.56
N HIS A 637 38.79 5.30 3.49
CA HIS A 637 37.37 5.31 3.13
C HIS A 637 37.21 4.98 1.65
N ARG A 638 37.98 5.63 0.78
CA ARG A 638 37.95 5.36 -0.67
C ARG A 638 38.19 3.88 -0.92
N SER A 639 39.25 3.32 -0.34
CA SER A 639 39.56 1.91 -0.57
C SER A 639 38.50 0.98 0.00
N CYS A 640 38.03 1.21 1.22
CA CYS A 640 37.00 0.39 1.82
C CYS A 640 35.70 0.34 1.00
N TYR A 641 35.06 1.49 0.76
CA TYR A 641 33.73 1.51 0.15
C TYR A 641 33.77 1.14 -1.34
N LEU A 642 34.81 1.56 -2.08
CA LEU A 642 34.93 1.22 -3.50
C LEU A 642 35.32 -0.24 -3.72
N TYR A 643 36.09 -0.86 -2.81
CA TYR A 643 36.40 -2.29 -2.87
C TYR A 643 35.12 -3.13 -2.73
N GLY A 644 34.30 -2.82 -1.73
CA GLY A 644 33.03 -3.52 -1.53
C GLY A 644 32.10 -3.36 -2.74
N TRP A 645 32.02 -2.16 -3.29
CA TRP A 645 31.21 -1.89 -4.48
C TRP A 645 31.70 -2.67 -5.70
N ALA A 646 33.00 -2.60 -6.01
CA ALA A 646 33.59 -3.22 -7.20
C ALA A 646 33.49 -4.75 -7.20
N ASN A 647 33.37 -5.37 -6.02
CA ASN A 647 33.32 -6.83 -5.87
C ASN A 647 31.92 -7.35 -5.49
N GLY A 648 30.93 -6.47 -5.36
CA GLY A 648 29.58 -6.87 -4.91
C GLY A 648 29.58 -7.45 -3.50
N ILE A 649 30.46 -6.97 -2.62
CA ILE A 649 30.62 -7.41 -1.23
C ILE A 649 29.98 -6.37 -0.30
N THR A 650 29.14 -6.81 0.64
CA THR A 650 28.55 -5.91 1.63
C THR A 650 29.65 -5.24 2.46
N THR A 651 29.69 -3.91 2.43
CA THR A 651 30.56 -3.13 3.32
C THR A 651 29.83 -2.82 4.63
N VAL A 652 30.40 -3.26 5.75
CA VAL A 652 29.83 -3.07 7.08
C VAL A 652 30.52 -1.89 7.75
N SER A 653 29.74 -0.87 8.10
CA SER A 653 30.21 0.41 8.65
C SER A 653 29.36 0.84 9.84
N ALA A 654 29.96 1.49 10.82
CA ALA A 654 29.22 2.20 11.87
C ALA A 654 29.19 3.71 11.65
N ASN A 655 29.85 4.17 10.59
CA ASN A 655 29.88 5.57 10.22
C ASN A 655 28.67 5.89 9.34
N SER A 656 27.53 6.08 9.99
CA SER A 656 26.25 6.38 9.32
C SER A 656 26.35 7.63 8.43
N LEU A 657 27.18 8.61 8.78
CA LEU A 657 27.32 9.83 7.99
C LEU A 657 27.98 9.53 6.63
N THR A 658 29.06 8.77 6.60
CA THR A 658 29.73 8.42 5.35
C THR A 658 28.86 7.54 4.46
N VAL A 659 28.13 6.58 5.06
CA VAL A 659 27.13 5.77 4.32
C VAL A 659 26.06 6.67 3.68
N GLN A 660 25.53 7.65 4.41
CA GLN A 660 24.52 8.58 3.88
C GLN A 660 25.10 9.56 2.84
N GLN A 661 26.34 10.01 3.02
CA GLN A 661 27.05 10.83 2.01
C GLN A 661 27.17 10.08 0.67
N ILE A 662 27.54 8.80 0.70
CA ILE A 662 27.65 7.97 -0.51
C ILE A 662 26.28 7.86 -1.19
N TYR A 663 25.22 7.52 -0.43
CA TYR A 663 23.87 7.43 -0.99
C TYR A 663 23.36 8.77 -1.54
N ALA A 664 23.68 9.89 -0.89
CA ALA A 664 23.31 11.23 -1.37
C ALA A 664 23.96 11.54 -2.72
N VAL A 665 25.27 11.30 -2.88
CA VAL A 665 25.98 11.49 -4.16
C VAL A 665 25.36 10.64 -5.27
N ILE A 666 25.02 9.38 -4.97
CA ILE A 666 24.38 8.49 -5.96
C ILE A 666 23.01 9.03 -6.35
N ASN A 667 22.23 9.48 -5.38
CA ASN A 667 20.89 9.98 -5.64
C ASN A 667 20.90 11.27 -6.46
N GLU A 668 21.79 12.21 -6.13
CA GLU A 668 21.99 13.47 -6.86
C GLU A 668 22.39 13.20 -8.32
N TYR A 669 23.34 12.29 -8.54
CA TYR A 669 23.77 11.92 -9.89
C TYR A 669 22.64 11.31 -10.74
N ASP A 670 21.79 10.47 -10.13
CA ASP A 670 20.62 9.91 -10.80
C ASP A 670 19.58 11.00 -11.13
N ASP A 671 19.35 11.94 -10.21
CA ASP A 671 18.37 13.03 -10.38
C ASP A 671 18.79 14.02 -11.47
N ASP A 672 20.10 14.23 -11.65
CA ASP A 672 20.68 15.08 -12.71
C ASP A 672 20.69 14.40 -14.09
N GLY A 673 20.13 13.19 -14.23
CA GLY A 673 20.04 12.47 -15.50
C GLY A 673 21.35 11.79 -15.93
N GLY A 674 22.38 11.79 -15.07
CA GLY A 674 23.65 11.09 -15.32
C GLY A 674 23.51 9.57 -15.27
N GLY A 675 22.47 9.05 -14.61
CA GLY A 675 22.20 7.62 -14.48
C GLY A 675 21.70 6.97 -15.78
N VAL A 676 22.60 6.62 -16.71
CA VAL A 676 22.26 5.70 -17.80
C VAL A 676 22.10 4.29 -17.20
N GLY A 677 20.86 3.85 -16.95
CA GLY A 677 20.55 2.43 -16.82
C GLY A 677 20.71 1.78 -15.43
N GLY A 678 20.39 2.47 -14.34
CA GLY A 678 20.08 1.78 -13.07
C GLY A 678 21.25 1.03 -12.44
N ALA A 679 22.48 1.53 -12.58
CA ALA A 679 23.65 0.95 -11.93
C ALA A 679 23.39 0.64 -10.44
N PRO A 680 23.75 -0.55 -9.96
CA PRO A 680 23.49 -0.95 -8.59
C PRO A 680 24.29 -0.07 -7.62
N ALA A 681 23.58 0.48 -6.62
CA ALA A 681 24.21 1.14 -5.49
C ALA A 681 25.12 0.15 -4.73
N PRO A 682 26.18 0.63 -4.06
CA PRO A 682 27.00 -0.23 -3.23
C PRO A 682 26.16 -0.84 -2.11
N ASP A 683 26.32 -2.14 -1.88
CA ASP A 683 25.67 -2.79 -0.75
C ASP A 683 26.40 -2.42 0.54
N MET A 684 25.73 -1.66 1.39
CA MET A 684 26.28 -1.19 2.66
C MET A 684 25.33 -1.48 3.82
N PHE A 685 25.88 -2.07 4.87
CA PHE A 685 25.18 -2.28 6.13
C PHE A 685 25.71 -1.30 7.18
N CYS A 686 24.84 -0.41 7.66
CA CYS A 686 25.15 0.49 8.76
C CYS A 686 24.83 -0.21 10.08
N ALA A 687 25.85 -0.73 10.75
CA ALA A 687 25.68 -1.30 12.08
C ALA A 687 25.31 -0.20 13.09
N PRO A 688 24.39 -0.46 14.04
CA PRO A 688 24.04 0.50 15.11
C PRO A 688 25.18 0.73 16.13
N LEU A 689 26.34 0.09 15.91
CA LEU A 689 27.49 0.03 16.79
C LEU A 689 28.54 1.08 16.43
N ALA A 690 28.48 2.29 16.99
CA ALA A 690 29.62 3.22 16.92
C ALA A 690 30.27 3.33 18.30
N ILE A 691 31.26 2.48 18.61
CA ILE A 691 31.97 2.54 19.89
C ILE A 691 33.35 3.16 19.72
N GLY A 692 33.69 4.01 20.69
CA GLY A 692 34.98 4.68 20.75
C GLY A 692 36.01 3.73 21.35
N LEU A 693 37.28 3.95 21.02
CA LEU A 693 38.35 3.27 21.72
C LEU A 693 38.45 3.79 23.15
N ASN A 694 38.66 2.87 24.10
CA ASN A 694 39.16 3.24 25.41
C ASN A 694 40.64 3.65 25.29
N THR A 695 41.02 4.82 25.84
CA THR A 695 42.40 5.34 25.70
C THR A 695 43.21 5.23 27.00
N VAL A 696 44.44 4.71 26.91
CA VAL A 696 45.37 4.48 28.04
C VAL A 696 45.76 5.77 28.76
N ARG A 697 45.89 6.86 28.00
CA ARG A 697 46.37 8.16 28.48
C ARG A 697 45.60 9.30 27.82
N PRO A 698 45.66 10.52 28.37
CA PRO A 698 45.22 11.71 27.65
C PRO A 698 45.94 11.77 26.30
N CYS A 699 45.21 12.11 25.24
CA CYS A 699 45.86 12.42 23.96
C CYS A 699 46.84 13.59 24.20
N PRO A 700 48.13 13.50 23.80
CA PRO A 700 49.11 14.59 23.96
C PRO A 700 48.55 15.93 23.46
N GLU A 701 48.75 17.04 24.18
CA GLU A 701 48.06 18.31 23.89
C GLU A 701 48.28 18.84 22.46
N ASP A 702 49.48 18.66 21.91
CA ASP A 702 49.85 19.03 20.54
C ASP A 702 49.07 18.20 19.50
N ARG A 703 49.02 16.88 19.70
CA ARG A 703 48.27 15.95 18.84
C ARG A 703 46.77 16.08 19.05
N TRP A 704 46.32 16.40 20.27
CA TRP A 704 44.94 16.67 20.64
C TRP A 704 44.45 17.99 20.07
N ASN A 705 45.28 19.04 20.04
CA ASN A 705 44.96 20.32 19.40
C ASN A 705 44.89 20.14 17.87
N GLY A 706 45.84 19.43 17.27
CA GLY A 706 45.74 19.03 15.86
C GLY A 706 44.51 18.16 15.55
N LEU A 707 44.16 17.21 16.43
CA LEU A 707 42.92 16.43 16.33
C LEU A 707 41.68 17.30 16.59
N LYS A 708 41.71 18.24 17.54
CA LYS A 708 40.60 19.10 17.96
C LYS A 708 40.27 20.12 16.90
N ASP A 709 41.26 20.80 16.33
CA ASP A 709 41.05 21.81 15.29
C ASP A 709 40.55 21.15 14.02
N ALA A 710 41.15 20.01 13.66
CA ALA A 710 40.61 19.16 12.61
C ALA A 710 39.22 18.63 12.96
N LYS A 711 38.94 18.24 14.21
CA LYS A 711 37.64 17.70 14.66
C LYS A 711 36.57 18.77 14.80
N HIS A 712 36.88 20.01 15.15
CA HIS A 712 35.95 21.13 15.21
C HIS A 712 35.61 21.60 13.81
N GLY A 713 36.61 21.85 12.95
CA GLY A 713 36.37 22.17 11.54
C GLY A 713 35.58 21.07 10.83
N ARG A 714 35.90 19.79 11.09
CA ARG A 714 35.12 18.65 10.57
C ARG A 714 33.76 18.51 11.23
N ARG A 715 33.61 18.75 12.53
CA ARG A 715 32.30 18.68 13.21
C ARG A 715 31.38 19.74 12.64
N ASP A 716 31.87 20.97 12.48
CA ASP A 716 31.06 22.07 12.01
C ASP A 716 30.74 21.90 10.51
N ALA A 717 31.68 21.39 9.69
CA ALA A 717 31.41 21.00 8.32
C ALA A 717 30.40 19.84 8.21
N ARG A 718 30.57 18.79 9.02
CA ARG A 718 29.66 17.64 9.08
C ARG A 718 28.30 18.00 9.67
N GLU A 719 28.23 18.92 10.61
CA GLU A 719 26.98 19.41 11.19
C GLU A 719 26.26 20.32 10.19
N LYS A 720 26.99 21.15 9.44
CA LYS A 720 26.45 21.93 8.33
C LYS A 720 25.93 21.02 7.22
N GLU A 721 26.67 19.99 6.86
CA GLU A 721 26.28 18.99 5.86
C GLU A 721 25.10 18.15 6.35
N ALA A 722 25.12 17.65 7.59
CA ALA A 722 24.00 16.91 8.17
C ALA A 722 22.75 17.79 8.29
N LYS A 723 22.88 19.07 8.65
CA LYS A 723 21.77 20.04 8.63
C LYS A 723 21.28 20.28 7.20
N ALA A 724 22.18 20.37 6.21
CA ALA A 724 21.83 20.51 4.81
C ALA A 724 21.07 19.26 4.29
N MET A 725 21.56 18.05 4.60
CA MET A 725 20.91 16.80 4.26
C MET A 725 19.57 16.62 4.98
N LYS A 726 19.45 17.06 6.25
CA LYS A 726 18.16 17.06 6.97
C LYS A 726 17.17 18.01 6.30
N LYS A 727 17.65 19.18 5.86
CA LYS A 727 16.85 20.20 5.19
C LYS A 727 16.40 19.73 3.79
N SER A 728 17.26 19.03 3.06
CA SER A 728 16.93 18.44 1.76
C SER A 728 16.11 17.14 1.87
N GLY A 729 15.96 16.57 3.07
CA GLY A 729 15.26 15.31 3.28
C GLY A 729 16.11 14.06 3.00
N ALA A 730 17.39 14.24 2.66
CA ALA A 730 18.38 13.18 2.46
C ALA A 730 18.87 12.54 3.77
N TRP A 731 18.64 13.17 4.93
CA TRP A 731 19.02 12.63 6.24
C TRP A 731 17.84 12.59 7.23
N GLY A 732 17.50 11.37 7.67
CA GLY A 732 16.41 11.01 8.59
C GLY A 732 16.19 9.49 8.58
N PRO A 733 15.29 8.93 9.41
CA PRO A 733 14.86 7.53 9.24
C PRO A 733 14.54 7.31 7.76
N ALA A 734 14.92 6.14 7.22
CA ALA A 734 15.13 5.80 5.78
C ALA A 734 13.97 6.06 4.78
N LEU A 735 13.03 6.95 5.10
CA LEU A 735 11.78 7.27 4.43
C LEU A 735 11.40 8.77 4.54
N GLY A 736 12.36 9.69 4.63
CA GLY A 736 12.07 11.12 4.64
C GLY A 736 11.12 11.54 5.79
N VAL A 737 11.35 11.00 7.00
CA VAL A 737 10.52 11.33 8.17
C VAL A 737 10.85 12.75 8.63
N ARG A 738 10.10 13.74 8.12
CA ARG A 738 9.93 15.00 8.85
C ARG A 738 9.15 14.67 10.11
N SER A 739 9.81 14.70 11.28
CA SER A 739 9.10 14.91 12.54
C SER A 739 8.42 16.27 12.41
N LYS A 740 7.09 16.31 12.55
CA LYS A 740 6.48 17.55 13.02
C LYS A 740 6.92 17.78 14.46
#